data_AF-A0A9K3PCR4-F1
#
_entry.id   AF-A0A9K3PCR4-F1
#
_cell.length_a   1.000
_cell.length_b   1.000
_cell.length_c   1.000
_cell.angle_alpha   90.00
_cell.angle_beta   90.00
_cell.angle_gamma   90.00
#
_symmetry.space_group_name_H-M   'P 1'
#
loop_
_entity.id
_entity.type
_entity.pdbx_description
1 polymer ?
#
loop_
_entity_poly.entity_id
_entity_poly.type
_entity_poly.pdbx_seq_one_letter_code
_entity_poly.pdbx_strand_id
1 'polypeptide(L)'
;MGLSSSFLHLSLALLVGLYAGINLSSFHRLPIVVNPSSTTPSSIRKNPEVENDNQFADIKKLKSENEQWKAKVNQLEKDYSSSLNKMHDLEESCSKSPVDTADQNQELQREVSLSTKYSNAHPICQSSLSNPTPSAMALWNQHLVKIFEATRVPTDRKWQFHDFTAQLLQIITPRLPRSVKNTPHDWRPVEQALTVVWERYQYLQLSAAERRKVSNPPRPLKILIMGGSLLVGTNCRMLMKELNFQFRLPKRECTWSNRLGEFLNALVGKSNEAEPLVQVTKVAMGGTNTATGSIIWQYDLIPPESRNPDIVLNAYSTNDMHILTILEAQSSNTTLRERTFDMMQAFVRQILQTRHCPDHSQYGGADENEPIPPLLLHMDDYLGNEQRKIWETTELSQGVQVLANYYGFVSMSYADVVRDLVYGDTYETWFSSEWWKKTKNVETFEREIHPGMGMHIVSTWVTAYNLLELVSSFCSLPNPYHPKNIGEYEAGLWGLPELRRTEKEPKGKPQPQPKCLQPVLTKDLLLEDVTALWKKDAEKLGPPISCSSSGTHSDDSSSKTLRIKCPFSWVSGLSLQQNNVTFVQEYFQQQSSVWKGWQLSDDKDKIGFIPIPDMSHAGNVTTLVLDFVYPQPIRSITFFFMKSYGPKWKDSQLQVNVWHTGAAGRTLLQVRQLIGVHNKTTSEMYTEEIRLKETQHVATGEKLQLEATLVGGSTFKIMGLAVCS
;
A
#
# COMPACT_ATOMS: atom_id res chain seq x y z
N MET A 1 26.64 -38.43 -1.04
CA MET A 1 27.97 -37.90 -1.41
C MET A 1 27.97 -36.43 -1.07
N GLY A 2 28.86 -35.98 -0.18
CA GLY A 2 28.95 -34.56 0.20
C GLY A 2 29.92 -33.79 -0.67
N LEU A 3 29.61 -32.54 -0.98
CA LEU A 3 30.51 -31.56 -1.58
C LEU A 3 30.81 -30.47 -0.53
N SER A 4 32.07 -30.03 -0.43
CA SER A 4 32.54 -29.20 0.68
C SER A 4 32.25 -27.71 0.51
N SER A 5 32.23 -26.99 1.63
CA SER A 5 32.10 -25.51 1.71
C SER A 5 33.18 -24.74 0.93
N SER A 6 34.29 -25.40 0.57
CA SER A 6 35.43 -24.83 -0.14
C SER A 6 35.07 -24.20 -1.49
N PHE A 7 34.06 -24.74 -2.20
CA PHE A 7 33.67 -24.21 -3.50
C PHE A 7 32.97 -22.84 -3.39
N LEU A 8 32.19 -22.64 -2.32
CA LEU A 8 31.41 -21.42 -2.09
C LEU A 8 32.31 -20.21 -1.82
N HIS A 9 33.39 -20.41 -1.06
CA HIS A 9 34.37 -19.35 -0.75
C HIS A 9 35.18 -18.96 -1.99
N LEU A 10 35.51 -19.92 -2.85
CA LEU A 10 36.21 -19.64 -4.11
C LEU A 10 35.33 -18.80 -5.06
N SER A 11 34.03 -19.11 -5.17
CA SER A 11 33.10 -18.31 -5.97
C SER A 11 32.91 -16.88 -5.43
N LEU A 12 32.84 -16.71 -4.11
CA LEU A 12 32.66 -15.39 -3.48
C LEU A 12 33.90 -14.49 -3.70
N ALA A 13 35.11 -15.02 -3.53
CA ALA A 13 36.34 -14.30 -3.79
C ALA A 13 36.48 -13.86 -5.27
N LEU A 14 36.04 -14.70 -6.20
CA LEU A 14 36.08 -14.41 -7.64
C LEU A 14 35.10 -13.30 -8.05
N LEU A 15 33.92 -13.25 -7.43
CA LEU A 15 32.92 -12.20 -7.63
C LEU A 15 33.36 -10.85 -7.03
N VAL A 16 33.95 -10.84 -5.83
CA VAL A 16 34.52 -9.62 -5.23
C VAL A 16 35.69 -9.08 -6.05
N GLY A 17 36.56 -9.96 -6.56
CA GLY A 17 37.66 -9.58 -7.47
C GLY A 17 37.18 -8.96 -8.79
N LEU A 18 36.12 -9.52 -9.40
CA LEU A 18 35.50 -8.96 -10.60
C LEU A 18 34.84 -7.59 -10.35
N TYR A 19 34.17 -7.41 -9.20
CA TYR A 19 33.55 -6.14 -8.83
C TYR A 19 34.59 -5.01 -8.61
N ALA A 20 35.75 -5.33 -8.04
CA ALA A 20 36.86 -4.39 -7.88
C ALA A 20 37.53 -4.04 -9.23
N GLY A 21 37.76 -5.04 -10.10
CA GLY A 21 38.45 -4.84 -11.39
C GLY A 21 37.68 -3.99 -12.41
N ILE A 22 36.34 -4.04 -12.39
CA ILE A 22 35.50 -3.29 -13.34
C ILE A 22 35.46 -1.78 -13.01
N ASN A 23 35.63 -1.38 -11.74
CA ASN A 23 35.57 0.03 -11.33
C ASN A 23 36.86 0.84 -11.58
N LEU A 24 37.97 0.21 -11.99
CA LEU A 24 39.27 0.89 -12.19
C LEU A 24 39.71 1.04 -13.66
N SER A 25 38.90 0.62 -14.64
CA SER A 25 39.30 0.57 -16.06
C SER A 25 38.59 1.57 -16.99
N SER A 26 37.72 2.44 -16.47
CA SER A 26 36.93 3.40 -17.27
C SER A 26 37.44 4.85 -17.22
N PHE A 27 38.74 5.06 -17.43
CA PHE A 27 39.31 6.39 -17.70
C PHE A 27 40.44 6.35 -18.75
N HIS A 28 40.07 6.15 -20.02
CA HIS A 28 40.77 6.74 -21.19
C HIS A 28 40.09 6.35 -22.51
N ARG A 29 39.48 7.33 -23.19
CA ARG A 29 39.45 7.53 -24.66
C ARG A 29 38.55 8.72 -25.02
N LEU A 30 39.17 9.85 -25.34
CA LEU A 30 38.55 10.90 -26.17
C LEU A 30 38.89 10.62 -27.64
N PRO A 31 37.92 10.66 -28.57
CA PRO A 31 38.22 10.68 -29.99
C PRO A 31 38.52 12.12 -30.43
N ILE A 32 39.69 12.32 -31.05
CA ILE A 32 40.00 13.55 -31.78
C ILE A 32 39.27 13.48 -33.13
N VAL A 33 38.40 14.46 -33.40
CA VAL A 33 37.88 14.70 -34.76
C VAL A 33 38.51 15.97 -35.29
N VAL A 34 39.40 15.81 -36.26
CA VAL A 34 39.92 16.91 -37.08
C VAL A 34 38.96 17.11 -38.26
N ASN A 35 38.57 18.36 -38.53
CA ASN A 35 38.43 18.79 -39.92
C ASN A 35 38.64 20.32 -40.07
N PRO A 36 39.34 20.79 -41.12
CA PRO A 36 39.69 22.19 -41.29
C PRO A 36 38.77 22.93 -42.28
N SER A 37 38.60 24.24 -42.14
CA SER A 37 38.80 25.21 -43.23
C SER A 37 38.49 26.68 -42.88
N SER A 38 39.30 27.55 -43.49
CA SER A 38 39.00 28.92 -43.98
C SER A 38 38.82 30.13 -43.04
N THR A 39 39.60 31.16 -43.42
CA THR A 39 39.30 32.62 -43.42
C THR A 39 39.37 33.45 -42.12
N THR A 40 40.60 33.90 -41.84
CA THR A 40 41.08 35.32 -41.73
C THR A 40 40.48 36.32 -40.73
N PRO A 41 41.28 37.29 -40.21
CA PRO A 41 40.99 37.99 -38.97
C PRO A 41 40.54 39.46 -39.13
N SER A 42 39.85 39.99 -38.11
CA SER A 42 39.77 41.42 -37.85
C SER A 42 40.38 41.73 -36.47
N SER A 43 41.41 42.58 -36.45
CA SER A 43 42.17 42.95 -35.26
C SER A 43 41.45 43.96 -34.37
N ILE A 44 41.47 43.72 -33.06
CA ILE A 44 41.37 44.79 -32.05
C ILE A 44 42.43 44.55 -30.99
N ARG A 45 43.51 45.35 -31.02
CA ARG A 45 44.43 45.50 -29.90
C ARG A 45 43.71 46.19 -28.73
N LYS A 46 43.82 45.66 -27.52
CA LYS A 46 43.66 46.41 -26.27
C LYS A 46 44.88 46.18 -25.37
N ASN A 47 45.21 47.20 -24.58
CA ASN A 47 46.51 47.33 -23.91
C ASN A 47 46.71 46.31 -22.77
N PRO A 48 47.86 45.61 -22.71
CA PRO A 48 48.19 44.67 -21.64
C PRO A 48 48.95 45.37 -20.51
N GLU A 49 48.30 46.23 -19.72
CA GLU A 49 49.01 46.97 -18.65
C GLU A 49 48.19 47.29 -17.38
N VAL A 50 46.96 46.74 -17.24
CA VAL A 50 46.11 46.94 -16.03
C VAL A 50 45.62 45.60 -15.43
N GLU A 51 45.93 44.46 -16.05
CA GLU A 51 45.36 43.15 -15.68
C GLU A 51 46.21 42.36 -14.66
N ASN A 52 47.42 42.84 -14.35
CA ASN A 52 48.42 42.08 -13.57
C ASN A 52 48.20 42.16 -12.04
N ASP A 53 47.72 43.31 -11.52
CA ASP A 53 47.55 43.51 -10.08
C ASP A 53 46.37 42.70 -9.50
N ASN A 54 45.30 42.51 -10.28
CA ASN A 54 44.16 41.67 -9.88
C ASN A 54 44.56 40.18 -9.84
N GLN A 55 45.37 39.69 -10.79
CA GLN A 55 45.87 38.31 -10.78
C GLN A 55 46.69 38.02 -9.52
N PHE A 56 47.51 38.97 -9.05
CA PHE A 56 48.28 38.77 -7.81
C PHE A 56 47.40 38.70 -6.55
N ALA A 57 46.29 39.44 -6.51
CA ALA A 57 45.32 39.35 -5.41
C ALA A 57 44.62 37.98 -5.40
N ASP A 58 44.16 37.49 -6.56
CA ASP A 58 43.49 36.20 -6.69
C ASP A 58 44.43 35.02 -6.38
N ILE A 59 45.69 35.05 -6.86
CA ILE A 59 46.70 34.03 -6.53
C ILE A 59 46.98 34.00 -5.02
N LYS A 60 47.02 35.16 -4.35
CA LYS A 60 47.21 35.23 -2.90
C LYS A 60 46.02 34.65 -2.13
N LYS A 61 44.80 34.93 -2.59
CA LYS A 61 43.55 34.39 -2.03
C LYS A 61 43.48 32.85 -2.18
N LEU A 62 43.70 32.34 -3.39
CA LEU A 62 43.76 30.91 -3.70
C LEU A 62 44.84 30.19 -2.86
N LYS A 63 45.98 30.84 -2.60
CA LYS A 63 47.02 30.28 -1.74
C LYS A 63 46.58 30.19 -0.28
N SER A 64 45.88 31.19 0.27
CA SER A 64 45.32 31.09 1.62
C SER A 64 44.20 30.05 1.74
N GLU A 65 43.33 29.94 0.73
CA GLU A 65 42.28 28.92 0.69
C GLU A 65 42.88 27.51 0.62
N ASN A 66 43.93 27.29 -0.17
CA ASN A 66 44.63 26.01 -0.25
C ASN A 66 45.26 25.58 1.09
N GLU A 67 45.95 26.49 1.80
CA GLU A 67 46.48 26.18 3.13
C GLU A 67 45.37 25.93 4.17
N GLN A 68 44.23 26.64 4.09
CA GLN A 68 43.06 26.38 4.93
C GLN A 68 42.46 24.99 4.65
N TRP A 69 42.38 24.57 3.38
CA TRP A 69 41.91 23.23 3.01
C TRP A 69 42.86 22.13 3.47
N LYS A 70 44.19 22.30 3.35
CA LYS A 70 45.18 21.37 3.91
C LYS A 70 45.02 21.22 5.42
N ALA A 71 44.86 22.32 6.16
CA ALA A 71 44.62 22.28 7.60
C ALA A 71 43.33 21.50 7.95
N LYS A 72 42.25 21.68 7.16
CA LYS A 72 40.97 20.97 7.34
C LYS A 72 41.08 19.47 6.99
N VAL A 73 41.86 19.09 5.98
CA VAL A 73 42.16 17.69 5.65
C VAL A 73 42.94 17.03 6.79
N ASN A 74 44.02 17.65 7.27
CA ASN A 74 44.82 17.12 8.38
C ASN A 74 43.99 16.95 9.67
N GLN A 75 43.03 17.86 9.92
CA GLN A 75 42.10 17.73 11.04
C GLN A 75 41.14 16.54 10.83
N LEU A 76 40.57 16.36 9.64
CA LEU A 76 39.69 15.23 9.32
C LEU A 76 40.43 13.88 9.39
N GLU A 77 41.69 13.79 8.94
CA GLU A 77 42.50 12.58 9.10
C GLU A 77 42.75 12.25 10.58
N LYS A 78 42.96 13.26 11.43
CA LYS A 78 43.11 13.11 12.87
C LYS A 78 41.80 12.66 13.54
N ASP A 79 40.67 13.23 13.14
CA ASP A 79 39.34 12.88 13.67
C ASP A 79 38.91 11.48 13.21
N TYR A 80 39.22 11.10 11.97
CA TYR A 80 39.04 9.75 11.44
C TYR A 80 39.91 8.75 12.19
N SER A 81 41.20 9.03 12.38
CA SER A 81 42.11 8.16 13.14
C SER A 81 41.66 8.01 14.61
N SER A 82 41.20 9.10 15.24
CA SER A 82 40.64 9.04 16.60
C SER A 82 39.34 8.23 16.66
N SER A 83 38.53 8.24 15.60
CA SER A 83 37.30 7.46 15.52
C SER A 83 37.60 5.97 15.27
N LEU A 84 38.59 5.67 14.42
CA LEU A 84 39.08 4.32 14.18
C LEU A 84 39.64 3.69 15.45
N ASN A 85 40.45 4.45 16.21
CA ASN A 85 40.97 3.99 17.51
C ASN A 85 39.85 3.75 18.51
N LYS A 86 38.85 4.64 18.62
CA LYS A 86 37.66 4.38 19.46
C LYS A 86 36.88 3.14 19.03
N MET A 87 36.82 2.86 17.74
CA MET A 87 36.16 1.66 17.22
C MET A 87 36.95 0.40 17.60
N HIS A 88 38.28 0.44 17.51
CA HIS A 88 39.16 -0.64 17.96
C HIS A 88 39.13 -0.82 19.48
N ASP A 89 39.08 0.27 20.26
CA ASP A 89 38.91 0.23 21.72
C ASP A 89 37.56 -0.41 22.10
N LEU A 90 36.50 -0.16 21.32
CA LEU A 90 35.19 -0.80 21.50
C LEU A 90 35.20 -2.27 21.08
N GLU A 91 35.82 -2.63 19.94
CA GLU A 91 36.00 -4.03 19.53
C GLU A 91 36.83 -4.82 20.54
N GLU A 92 37.90 -4.23 21.07
CA GLU A 92 38.75 -4.83 22.10
C GLU A 92 38.03 -4.90 23.46
N SER A 93 37.20 -3.91 23.80
CA SER A 93 36.30 -3.95 24.97
C SER A 93 35.23 -5.04 24.85
N CYS A 94 34.67 -5.26 23.66
CA CYS A 94 33.72 -6.34 23.41
C CYS A 94 34.41 -7.72 23.42
N SER A 95 35.66 -7.77 22.94
CA SER A 95 36.47 -9.01 22.93
C SER A 95 37.04 -9.38 24.30
N LYS A 96 37.19 -8.40 25.21
CA LYS A 96 37.65 -8.58 26.60
C LYS A 96 36.51 -8.55 27.62
N SER A 97 35.41 -9.25 27.34
CA SER A 97 34.57 -9.73 28.45
C SER A 97 35.38 -10.71 29.31
N PRO A 98 35.38 -10.59 30.65
CA PRO A 98 35.99 -11.58 31.51
C PRO A 98 35.29 -12.93 31.33
N VAL A 99 36.09 -13.99 31.34
CA VAL A 99 35.64 -15.35 31.03
C VAL A 99 34.73 -15.89 32.14
N ASP A 100 33.44 -15.92 31.86
CA ASP A 100 32.49 -16.95 32.33
C ASP A 100 31.64 -17.44 31.13
N THR A 101 32.34 -17.90 30.09
CA THR A 101 31.76 -18.37 28.81
C THR A 101 30.92 -19.66 28.92
N ALA A 102 30.81 -20.23 30.12
CA ALA A 102 29.90 -21.34 30.41
C ALA A 102 28.44 -20.86 30.55
N ASP A 103 28.20 -19.76 31.28
CA ASP A 103 26.84 -19.33 31.61
C ASP A 103 26.16 -18.57 30.47
N GLN A 104 26.87 -17.73 29.72
CA GLN A 104 26.28 -17.07 28.54
C GLN A 104 25.92 -18.06 27.42
N ASN A 105 26.71 -19.11 27.20
CA ASN A 105 26.30 -20.19 26.29
C ASN A 105 25.08 -20.95 26.83
N GLN A 106 24.96 -21.10 28.15
CA GLN A 106 23.80 -21.72 28.75
C GLN A 106 22.55 -20.84 28.68
N GLU A 107 22.70 -19.51 28.75
CA GLU A 107 21.61 -18.54 28.60
C GLU A 107 21.16 -18.41 27.15
N LEU A 108 22.09 -18.32 26.19
CA LEU A 108 21.76 -18.34 24.76
C LEU A 108 21.14 -19.69 24.32
N GLN A 109 21.63 -20.82 24.85
CA GLN A 109 20.98 -22.12 24.65
C GLN A 109 19.62 -22.23 25.36
N ARG A 110 19.42 -21.54 26.51
CA ARG A 110 18.10 -21.41 27.12
C ARG A 110 17.17 -20.59 26.25
N GLU A 111 17.59 -19.44 25.72
CA GLU A 111 16.75 -18.63 24.81
C GLU A 111 16.41 -19.37 23.51
N VAL A 112 17.37 -20.07 22.90
CA VAL A 112 17.11 -20.91 21.72
C VAL A 112 16.21 -22.13 22.04
N SER A 113 16.32 -22.73 23.22
CA SER A 113 15.42 -23.81 23.67
C SER A 113 14.06 -23.35 24.21
N LEU A 114 13.94 -22.07 24.57
CA LEU A 114 12.67 -21.41 24.86
C LEU A 114 11.97 -21.08 23.54
N SER A 115 12.68 -20.51 22.56
CA SER A 115 12.18 -20.23 21.21
C SER A 115 11.48 -21.45 20.58
N THR A 116 12.10 -22.63 20.63
CA THR A 116 11.52 -23.88 20.09
C THR A 116 10.29 -24.40 20.83
N LYS A 117 9.95 -23.87 22.01
CA LYS A 117 8.68 -24.21 22.71
C LYS A 117 7.49 -23.35 22.31
N TYR A 118 7.69 -22.27 21.55
CA TYR A 118 6.63 -21.29 21.27
C TYR A 118 5.95 -21.45 19.90
N SER A 119 6.46 -22.30 19.01
CA SER A 119 5.81 -22.59 17.72
C SER A 119 4.58 -23.49 17.89
N ASN A 120 3.60 -23.31 17.00
CA ASN A 120 2.39 -24.13 16.95
C ASN A 120 2.75 -25.63 16.81
N ALA A 121 2.19 -26.49 17.67
CA ALA A 121 2.55 -27.90 17.75
C ALA A 121 2.08 -28.77 16.56
N HIS A 122 1.22 -28.23 15.67
CA HIS A 122 0.74 -28.95 14.51
C HIS A 122 1.92 -29.44 13.63
N PRO A 123 1.96 -30.71 13.18
CA PRO A 123 3.12 -31.30 12.53
C PRO A 123 3.73 -30.46 11.40
N ILE A 124 2.90 -29.90 10.51
CA ILE A 124 3.37 -29.06 9.39
C ILE A 124 4.20 -27.84 9.83
N CYS A 125 3.87 -27.24 10.97
CA CYS A 125 4.55 -26.07 11.52
C CYS A 125 5.94 -26.45 12.07
N GLN A 126 6.05 -27.66 12.64
CA GLN A 126 7.29 -28.19 13.20
C GLN A 126 8.23 -28.79 12.13
N SER A 127 7.68 -29.37 11.07
CA SER A 127 8.45 -30.11 10.05
C SER A 127 8.84 -29.30 8.82
N SER A 128 8.10 -28.24 8.49
CA SER A 128 8.17 -27.60 7.18
C SER A 128 8.42 -26.10 7.20
N LEU A 129 8.37 -25.47 8.37
CA LEU A 129 8.66 -24.06 8.57
C LEU A 129 9.77 -23.91 9.62
N SER A 130 10.65 -22.93 9.43
CA SER A 130 11.64 -22.55 10.45
C SER A 130 10.96 -21.86 11.64
N ASN A 131 11.65 -21.77 12.77
CA ASN A 131 11.25 -20.92 13.90
C ASN A 131 12.25 -19.74 14.00
N PRO A 132 11.82 -18.46 13.96
CA PRO A 132 10.43 -18.01 13.79
C PRO A 132 9.84 -18.38 12.41
N THR A 133 8.53 -18.61 12.40
CA THR A 133 7.75 -18.92 11.20
C THR A 133 7.89 -17.76 10.20
N PRO A 134 8.41 -17.99 8.98
CA PRO A 134 8.52 -16.91 7.99
C PRO A 134 7.13 -16.50 7.49
N SER A 135 6.92 -15.21 7.23
CA SER A 135 5.69 -14.70 6.58
C SER A 135 5.44 -15.38 5.23
N ALA A 136 4.18 -15.38 4.76
CA ALA A 136 3.88 -15.85 3.42
C ALA A 136 4.68 -15.10 2.35
N MET A 137 5.01 -13.82 2.55
CA MET A 137 5.86 -13.06 1.62
C MET A 137 7.29 -13.62 1.57
N ALA A 138 7.88 -13.99 2.71
CA ALA A 138 9.20 -14.61 2.76
C ALA A 138 9.19 -16.00 2.08
N LEU A 139 8.21 -16.85 2.42
CA LEU A 139 8.04 -18.18 1.82
C LEU A 139 7.78 -18.12 0.31
N TRP A 140 6.96 -17.16 -0.13
CA TRP A 140 6.67 -16.92 -1.54
C TRP A 140 7.92 -16.50 -2.30
N ASN A 141 8.69 -15.54 -1.78
CA ASN A 141 9.95 -15.10 -2.39
C ASN A 141 11.00 -16.22 -2.45
N GLN A 142 11.11 -17.04 -1.40
CA GLN A 142 11.98 -18.22 -1.36
C GLN A 142 11.62 -19.28 -2.42
N HIS A 143 10.39 -19.28 -2.92
CA HIS A 143 9.87 -20.28 -3.86
C HIS A 143 9.45 -19.73 -5.23
N LEU A 144 9.83 -18.48 -5.57
CA LEU A 144 9.52 -17.81 -6.83
C LEU A 144 9.73 -18.66 -8.08
N VAL A 145 10.85 -19.40 -8.16
CA VAL A 145 11.15 -20.29 -9.31
C VAL A 145 10.14 -21.44 -9.41
N LYS A 146 9.84 -22.12 -8.29
CA LYS A 146 8.83 -23.20 -8.24
C LYS A 146 7.43 -22.69 -8.56
N ILE A 147 7.07 -21.51 -8.05
CA ILE A 147 5.80 -20.84 -8.31
C ILE A 147 5.66 -20.52 -9.80
N PHE A 148 6.72 -19.99 -10.41
CA PHE A 148 6.76 -19.71 -11.83
C PHE A 148 6.59 -20.98 -12.68
N GLU A 149 7.33 -22.05 -12.37
CA GLU A 149 7.21 -23.36 -13.02
C GLU A 149 5.82 -23.99 -12.84
N ALA A 150 5.27 -23.97 -11.62
CA ALA A 150 3.95 -24.50 -11.30
C ALA A 150 2.78 -23.74 -11.94
N THR A 151 3.00 -22.50 -12.39
CA THR A 151 1.98 -21.71 -13.10
C THR A 151 1.76 -22.19 -14.55
N ARG A 152 2.70 -22.99 -15.08
CA ARG A 152 2.65 -23.52 -16.44
C ARG A 152 1.53 -24.54 -16.60
N VAL A 153 0.62 -24.31 -17.55
CA VAL A 153 -0.44 -25.27 -17.88
C VAL A 153 0.17 -26.54 -18.48
N PRO A 154 -0.24 -27.77 -18.06
CA PRO A 154 0.33 -29.03 -18.56
C PRO A 154 0.30 -29.20 -20.09
N THR A 155 -0.69 -28.63 -20.77
CA THR A 155 -0.80 -28.68 -22.25
C THR A 155 0.24 -27.80 -22.96
N ASP A 156 0.76 -26.77 -22.30
CA ASP A 156 1.74 -25.84 -22.91
C ASP A 156 3.16 -26.44 -22.86
N ARG A 157 3.38 -27.44 -23.72
CA ARG A 157 4.65 -28.18 -23.83
C ARG A 157 5.86 -27.33 -24.24
N LYS A 158 5.64 -26.15 -24.85
CA LYS A 158 6.71 -25.21 -25.22
C LYS A 158 6.88 -24.05 -24.24
N TRP A 159 5.92 -23.86 -23.33
CA TRP A 159 5.81 -22.71 -22.43
C TRP A 159 5.73 -21.38 -23.20
N GLN A 160 4.80 -21.31 -24.16
CA GLN A 160 4.50 -20.14 -25.01
C GLN A 160 3.99 -18.92 -24.21
N PHE A 161 3.67 -19.11 -22.93
CA PHE A 161 3.34 -18.05 -22.00
C PHE A 161 4.47 -17.73 -21.01
N HIS A 162 5.71 -18.18 -21.24
CA HIS A 162 6.84 -18.00 -20.31
C HIS A 162 7.05 -16.53 -19.96
N ASP A 163 7.36 -15.69 -20.94
CA ASP A 163 7.74 -14.29 -20.68
C ASP A 163 6.54 -13.46 -20.19
N PHE A 164 5.32 -13.75 -20.67
CA PHE A 164 4.10 -13.14 -20.13
C PHE A 164 3.89 -13.51 -18.65
N THR A 165 4.02 -14.79 -18.29
CA THR A 165 3.86 -15.26 -16.91
C THR A 165 4.96 -14.69 -16.00
N ALA A 166 6.20 -14.57 -16.49
CA ALA A 166 7.31 -14.00 -15.74
C ALA A 166 7.09 -12.52 -15.46
N GLN A 167 6.66 -11.74 -16.46
CA GLN A 167 6.35 -10.32 -16.28
C GLN A 167 5.16 -10.11 -15.33
N LEU A 168 4.10 -10.91 -15.44
CA LEU A 168 3.00 -10.89 -14.47
C LEU A 168 3.52 -11.16 -13.05
N LEU A 169 4.38 -12.16 -12.85
CA LEU A 169 4.89 -12.52 -11.53
C LEU A 169 5.76 -11.40 -10.93
N GLN A 170 6.59 -10.75 -11.75
CA GLN A 170 7.38 -9.58 -11.35
C GLN A 170 6.50 -8.39 -10.93
N ILE A 171 5.41 -8.10 -11.66
CA ILE A 171 4.49 -6.99 -11.36
C ILE A 171 3.67 -7.25 -10.09
N ILE A 172 3.28 -8.50 -9.87
CA ILE A 172 2.23 -8.88 -8.91
C ILE A 172 2.78 -9.35 -7.57
N THR A 173 3.92 -10.06 -7.54
CA THR A 173 4.48 -10.58 -6.28
C THR A 173 4.63 -9.51 -5.18
N PRO A 174 5.16 -8.28 -5.44
CA PRO A 174 5.24 -7.23 -4.40
C PRO A 174 3.89 -6.61 -4.02
N ARG A 175 2.79 -6.98 -4.71
CA ARG A 175 1.43 -6.50 -4.45
C ARG A 175 0.54 -7.54 -3.78
N LEU A 176 0.95 -8.82 -3.73
CA LEU A 176 0.18 -9.91 -3.11
C LEU A 176 -0.27 -9.63 -1.66
N PRO A 177 0.51 -8.99 -0.77
CA PRO A 177 0.04 -8.61 0.57
C PRO A 177 -1.24 -7.76 0.57
N ARG A 178 -1.50 -6.96 -0.48
CA ARG A 178 -2.72 -6.13 -0.61
C ARG A 178 -4.00 -6.96 -0.82
N SER A 179 -3.85 -8.23 -1.21
CA SER A 179 -4.99 -9.14 -1.36
C SER A 179 -5.55 -9.63 -0.03
N VAL A 180 -4.76 -9.64 1.05
CA VAL A 180 -5.22 -10.11 2.35
C VAL A 180 -6.15 -9.06 2.94
N LYS A 181 -7.42 -9.43 3.18
CA LYS A 181 -8.44 -8.50 3.71
C LYS A 181 -8.95 -8.92 5.08
N ASN A 182 -9.19 -10.21 5.31
CA ASN A 182 -9.54 -10.73 6.62
C ASN A 182 -9.00 -12.16 6.84
N THR A 183 -8.53 -12.45 8.05
CA THR A 183 -8.19 -13.80 8.54
C THR A 183 -9.36 -14.38 9.34
N PRO A 184 -9.45 -15.70 9.56
CA PRO A 184 -10.61 -16.28 10.22
C PRO A 184 -10.54 -16.04 11.73
N HIS A 185 -11.71 -15.96 12.38
CA HIS A 185 -11.77 -15.90 13.85
C HIS A 185 -11.59 -17.29 14.47
N ASP A 186 -12.13 -18.32 13.82
CA ASP A 186 -11.94 -19.72 14.20
C ASP A 186 -10.84 -20.33 13.32
N TRP A 187 -9.77 -20.81 13.95
CA TRP A 187 -8.63 -21.43 13.26
C TRP A 187 -8.77 -22.95 13.12
N ARG A 188 -9.78 -23.59 13.73
CA ARG A 188 -10.01 -25.04 13.62
C ARG A 188 -10.23 -25.50 12.17
N PRO A 189 -10.97 -24.79 11.29
CA PRO A 189 -11.07 -25.16 9.88
C PRO A 189 -9.72 -25.03 9.13
N VAL A 190 -8.82 -24.13 9.55
CA VAL A 190 -7.46 -24.03 9.00
C VAL A 190 -6.62 -25.22 9.45
N GLU A 191 -6.65 -25.55 10.74
CA GLU A 191 -5.97 -26.72 11.32
C GLU A 191 -6.42 -28.04 10.67
N GLN A 192 -7.73 -28.21 10.48
CA GLN A 192 -8.30 -29.38 9.81
C GLN A 192 -7.83 -29.48 8.35
N ALA A 193 -7.85 -28.38 7.60
CA ALA A 193 -7.33 -28.34 6.23
C ALA A 193 -5.82 -28.65 6.17
N LEU A 194 -5.04 -28.13 7.12
CA LEU A 194 -3.60 -28.42 7.25
C LEU A 194 -3.33 -29.87 7.61
N THR A 195 -4.15 -30.49 8.47
CA THR A 195 -4.07 -31.91 8.82
C THR A 195 -4.25 -32.78 7.58
N VAL A 196 -5.35 -32.57 6.84
CA VAL A 196 -5.65 -33.31 5.60
C VAL A 196 -4.55 -33.14 4.55
N VAL A 197 -4.06 -31.91 4.34
CA VAL A 197 -2.94 -31.65 3.42
C VAL A 197 -1.65 -32.34 3.87
N TRP A 198 -1.36 -32.32 5.17
CA TRP A 198 -0.13 -32.88 5.73
C TRP A 198 -0.09 -34.41 5.61
N GLU A 199 -1.16 -35.10 6.02
CA GLU A 199 -1.28 -36.55 5.89
C GLU A 199 -1.20 -36.99 4.42
N ARG A 200 -1.89 -36.26 3.52
CA ARG A 200 -1.83 -36.50 2.09
C ARG A 200 -0.42 -36.26 1.52
N TYR A 201 0.24 -35.19 1.95
CA TYR A 201 1.61 -34.89 1.54
C TYR A 201 2.59 -36.00 1.96
N GLN A 202 2.53 -36.45 3.22
CA GLN A 202 3.34 -37.56 3.71
C GLN A 202 3.11 -38.85 2.91
N TYR A 203 1.85 -39.19 2.62
CA TYR A 203 1.51 -40.32 1.75
C TYR A 203 2.10 -40.17 0.34
N LEU A 204 2.08 -38.97 -0.25
CA LEU A 204 2.66 -38.70 -1.57
C LEU A 204 4.21 -38.74 -1.58
N GLN A 205 4.89 -38.61 -0.43
CA GLN A 205 6.34 -38.84 -0.33
C GLN A 205 6.72 -40.34 -0.34
N LEU A 206 5.76 -41.25 -0.13
CA LEU A 206 6.00 -42.69 -0.18
C LEU A 206 6.22 -43.18 -1.62
N SER A 207 7.06 -44.20 -1.79
CA SER A 207 7.23 -44.84 -3.10
C SER A 207 5.92 -45.47 -3.57
N ALA A 208 5.77 -45.62 -4.90
CA ALA A 208 4.59 -46.27 -5.48
C ALA A 208 4.37 -47.71 -4.98
N ALA A 209 5.41 -48.39 -4.47
CA ALA A 209 5.31 -49.72 -3.88
C ALA A 209 4.83 -49.70 -2.42
N GLU A 210 5.12 -48.63 -1.68
CA GLU A 210 4.63 -48.42 -0.31
C GLU A 210 3.19 -47.92 -0.31
N ARG A 211 2.84 -46.97 -1.17
CA ARG A 211 1.46 -46.49 -1.34
C ARG A 211 0.46 -47.62 -1.61
N ARG A 212 0.82 -48.59 -2.45
CA ARG A 212 0.00 -49.80 -2.71
C ARG A 212 -0.24 -50.70 -1.50
N LYS A 213 0.48 -50.53 -0.39
CA LYS A 213 0.28 -51.27 0.87
C LYS A 213 -0.64 -50.52 1.85
N VAL A 214 -0.91 -49.24 1.61
CA VAL A 214 -1.81 -48.44 2.44
C VAL A 214 -3.25 -48.77 2.03
N SER A 215 -3.98 -49.48 2.89
CA SER A 215 -5.38 -49.90 2.62
C SER A 215 -6.33 -48.71 2.49
N ASN A 216 -6.14 -47.69 3.32
CA ASN A 216 -6.91 -46.45 3.35
C ASN A 216 -5.97 -45.27 3.11
N PRO A 217 -5.64 -44.92 1.86
CA PRO A 217 -4.78 -43.77 1.57
C PRO A 217 -5.45 -42.47 2.05
N PRO A 218 -4.73 -41.53 2.69
CA PRO A 218 -5.28 -40.23 3.02
C PRO A 218 -5.89 -39.55 1.79
N ARG A 219 -7.07 -38.96 1.94
CA ARG A 219 -7.79 -38.30 0.84
C ARG A 219 -7.14 -36.96 0.46
N PRO A 220 -7.29 -36.47 -0.79
CA PRO A 220 -6.91 -35.11 -1.10
C PRO A 220 -7.76 -34.10 -0.32
N LEU A 221 -7.21 -32.90 -0.12
CA LEU A 221 -7.96 -31.74 0.38
C LEU A 221 -8.99 -31.34 -0.69
N LYS A 222 -10.27 -31.29 -0.30
CA LYS A 222 -11.39 -30.90 -1.17
C LYS A 222 -11.61 -29.39 -1.08
N ILE A 223 -11.38 -28.70 -2.19
CA ILE A 223 -11.64 -27.27 -2.33
C ILE A 223 -12.83 -27.09 -3.28
N LEU A 224 -13.96 -26.59 -2.78
CA LEU A 224 -15.12 -26.23 -3.59
C LEU A 224 -15.07 -24.75 -3.93
N ILE A 225 -15.14 -24.40 -5.20
CA ILE A 225 -15.19 -23.00 -5.67
C ILE A 225 -16.53 -22.79 -6.37
N MET A 226 -17.33 -21.87 -5.82
CA MET A 226 -18.65 -21.49 -6.32
C MET A 226 -18.56 -20.09 -6.92
N GLY A 227 -19.11 -19.86 -8.10
CA GLY A 227 -18.92 -18.58 -8.77
C GLY A 227 -19.56 -18.44 -10.15
N GLY A 228 -19.36 -17.26 -10.72
CA GLY A 228 -20.09 -16.81 -11.90
C GLY A 228 -19.42 -17.07 -13.25
N SER A 229 -19.61 -16.14 -14.20
CA SER A 229 -19.10 -16.27 -15.58
C SER A 229 -17.57 -16.25 -15.68
N LEU A 230 -16.88 -15.58 -14.75
CA LEU A 230 -15.42 -15.62 -14.61
C LEU A 230 -14.93 -17.04 -14.27
N LEU A 231 -15.63 -17.71 -13.36
CA LEU A 231 -15.32 -19.08 -12.96
C LEU A 231 -15.60 -20.08 -14.11
N VAL A 232 -16.64 -19.82 -14.92
CA VAL A 232 -16.89 -20.53 -16.20
C VAL A 232 -15.76 -20.31 -17.23
N GLY A 233 -14.96 -19.24 -17.11
CA GLY A 233 -13.81 -18.96 -17.97
C GLY A 233 -14.13 -18.15 -19.21
N THR A 234 -15.08 -17.22 -19.16
CA THR A 234 -15.23 -16.24 -20.24
C THR A 234 -13.93 -15.43 -20.39
N ASN A 235 -13.55 -15.09 -21.63
CA ASN A 235 -12.34 -14.36 -22.04
C ASN A 235 -10.94 -14.89 -21.60
N CYS A 236 -10.85 -15.92 -20.77
CA CYS A 236 -9.59 -16.61 -20.39
C CYS A 236 -8.65 -17.05 -21.54
N ARG A 237 -9.20 -17.18 -22.77
CA ARG A 237 -8.54 -17.64 -24.00
C ARG A 237 -8.23 -16.50 -24.98
N MET A 238 -8.60 -15.26 -24.66
CA MET A 238 -8.54 -14.10 -25.57
C MET A 238 -7.12 -13.92 -26.12
N LEU A 239 -6.12 -13.92 -25.23
CA LEU A 239 -4.70 -13.84 -25.57
C LEU A 239 -4.20 -14.94 -26.52
N MET A 240 -4.76 -16.17 -26.46
CA MET A 240 -4.38 -17.24 -27.41
C MET A 240 -4.85 -16.93 -28.84
N LYS A 241 -6.01 -16.28 -28.97
CA LYS A 241 -6.55 -15.86 -30.27
C LYS A 241 -5.73 -14.69 -30.82
N GLU A 242 -5.39 -13.73 -29.98
CA GLU A 242 -4.60 -12.55 -30.36
C GLU A 242 -3.18 -12.90 -30.81
N LEU A 243 -2.52 -13.84 -30.12
CA LEU A 243 -1.17 -14.31 -30.46
C LEU A 243 -1.16 -15.43 -31.51
N ASN A 244 -2.32 -15.84 -32.01
CA ASN A 244 -2.50 -16.91 -33.00
C ASN A 244 -1.81 -18.25 -32.61
N PHE A 245 -1.89 -18.61 -31.33
CA PHE A 245 -1.27 -19.84 -30.82
C PHE A 245 -2.06 -21.09 -31.29
N GLN A 246 -1.35 -22.03 -31.93
CA GLN A 246 -1.96 -23.19 -32.57
C GLN A 246 -2.37 -24.32 -31.61
N PHE A 247 -1.94 -24.29 -30.34
CA PHE A 247 -2.31 -25.33 -29.37
C PHE A 247 -3.72 -25.08 -28.81
N ARG A 248 -4.46 -26.16 -28.52
CA ARG A 248 -5.79 -26.08 -27.93
C ARG A 248 -5.69 -26.15 -26.41
N LEU A 249 -6.20 -25.14 -25.71
CA LEU A 249 -6.40 -25.11 -24.25
C LEU A 249 -7.91 -25.20 -23.95
N PRO A 250 -8.51 -26.36 -23.59
CA PRO A 250 -9.96 -26.69 -23.57
C PRO A 250 -11.03 -25.82 -22.85
N LYS A 251 -10.79 -24.57 -22.42
CA LYS A 251 -11.66 -23.69 -21.60
C LYS A 251 -11.91 -24.22 -20.18
N ARG A 252 -12.13 -25.51 -20.02
CA ARG A 252 -11.90 -26.28 -18.78
C ARG A 252 -10.70 -25.71 -18.00
N GLU A 253 -9.56 -25.80 -18.68
CA GLU A 253 -8.21 -25.62 -18.15
C GLU A 253 -7.70 -24.17 -18.06
N CYS A 254 -8.31 -23.23 -18.79
CA CYS A 254 -7.83 -21.84 -18.77
C CYS A 254 -8.20 -21.08 -17.48
N THR A 255 -9.23 -21.55 -16.76
CA THR A 255 -9.87 -20.82 -15.67
C THR A 255 -9.02 -20.83 -14.41
N TRP A 256 -9.06 -19.74 -13.64
CA TRP A 256 -8.25 -19.58 -12.43
C TRP A 256 -8.48 -20.71 -11.40
N SER A 257 -9.70 -21.23 -11.27
CA SER A 257 -9.99 -22.34 -10.35
C SER A 257 -9.35 -23.67 -10.77
N ASN A 258 -9.33 -23.96 -12.08
CA ASN A 258 -8.64 -25.15 -12.59
C ASN A 258 -7.13 -24.98 -12.43
N ARG A 259 -6.62 -23.79 -12.79
CA ARG A 259 -5.21 -23.42 -12.60
C ARG A 259 -4.77 -23.53 -11.14
N LEU A 260 -5.62 -23.19 -10.16
CA LEU A 260 -5.32 -23.36 -8.74
C LEU A 260 -5.08 -24.83 -8.38
N GLY A 261 -5.93 -25.74 -8.86
CA GLY A 261 -5.74 -27.17 -8.65
C GLY A 261 -4.45 -27.68 -9.31
N GLU A 262 -4.17 -27.30 -10.55
CA GLU A 262 -2.93 -27.67 -11.25
C GLU A 262 -1.68 -27.10 -10.54
N PHE A 263 -1.72 -25.82 -10.16
CA PHE A 263 -0.65 -25.08 -9.50
C PHE A 263 -0.29 -25.66 -8.13
N LEU A 264 -1.28 -25.87 -7.26
CA LEU A 264 -1.04 -26.41 -5.91
C LEU A 264 -0.51 -27.85 -5.96
N ASN A 265 -0.98 -28.67 -6.90
CA ASN A 265 -0.44 -30.01 -7.10
C ASN A 265 0.98 -29.99 -7.69
N ALA A 266 1.27 -29.07 -8.62
CA ALA A 266 2.59 -28.93 -9.25
C ALA A 266 3.67 -28.36 -8.31
N LEU A 267 3.32 -27.58 -7.30
CA LEU A 267 4.26 -27.10 -6.28
C LEU A 267 4.88 -28.23 -5.44
N VAL A 268 4.18 -29.35 -5.32
CA VAL A 268 4.45 -30.40 -4.31
C VAL A 268 4.98 -31.71 -4.90
N GLY A 269 4.76 -31.97 -6.20
CA GLY A 269 5.22 -33.21 -6.83
C GLY A 269 5.38 -33.12 -8.35
N LYS A 270 6.10 -34.10 -8.92
CA LYS A 270 6.22 -34.25 -10.37
C LYS A 270 4.85 -34.62 -10.95
N SER A 271 4.32 -33.80 -11.86
CA SER A 271 2.99 -33.91 -12.50
C SER A 271 2.71 -35.19 -13.31
N ASN A 272 3.58 -36.21 -13.21
CA ASN A 272 3.47 -37.49 -13.91
C ASN A 272 2.82 -38.59 -13.03
N GLU A 273 2.54 -38.33 -11.76
CA GLU A 273 1.84 -39.26 -10.89
C GLU A 273 0.33 -38.94 -10.83
N ALA A 274 -0.51 -39.98 -10.86
CA ALA A 274 -1.96 -39.86 -11.02
C ALA A 274 -2.72 -39.39 -9.76
N GLU A 275 -2.01 -39.08 -8.67
CA GLU A 275 -2.59 -38.87 -7.34
C GLU A 275 -2.40 -37.41 -6.87
N PRO A 276 -3.47 -36.61 -6.75
CA PRO A 276 -3.36 -35.21 -6.33
C PRO A 276 -3.20 -35.07 -4.81
N LEU A 277 -2.59 -33.94 -4.40
CA LEU A 277 -2.64 -33.39 -3.05
C LEU A 277 -3.98 -32.70 -2.78
N VAL A 278 -4.45 -31.91 -3.74
CA VAL A 278 -5.70 -31.13 -3.65
C VAL A 278 -6.65 -31.45 -4.80
N GLN A 279 -7.94 -31.60 -4.49
CA GLN A 279 -9.02 -31.76 -5.44
C GLN A 279 -9.84 -30.47 -5.48
N VAL A 280 -9.60 -29.64 -6.50
CA VAL A 280 -10.38 -28.41 -6.71
C VAL A 280 -11.61 -28.71 -7.58
N THR A 281 -12.80 -28.54 -7.01
CA THR A 281 -14.06 -28.61 -7.74
C THR A 281 -14.56 -27.21 -8.05
N LYS A 282 -14.99 -27.01 -9.29
CA LYS A 282 -15.71 -25.81 -9.73
C LYS A 282 -17.21 -26.10 -9.86
N VAL A 283 -18.05 -25.32 -9.19
CA VAL A 283 -19.48 -25.19 -9.46
C VAL A 283 -19.73 -23.79 -9.98
N ALA A 284 -19.91 -23.64 -11.29
CA ALA A 284 -19.98 -22.34 -11.94
C ALA A 284 -21.10 -22.25 -12.97
N MET A 285 -21.81 -21.11 -12.96
CA MET A 285 -22.86 -20.80 -13.92
C MET A 285 -22.73 -19.33 -14.36
N GLY A 286 -22.88 -19.07 -15.66
CA GLY A 286 -22.80 -17.71 -16.19
C GLY A 286 -24.07 -16.92 -15.84
N GLY A 287 -23.92 -15.69 -15.37
CA GLY A 287 -25.06 -14.81 -15.06
C GLY A 287 -25.72 -15.04 -13.69
N THR A 288 -25.18 -15.93 -12.86
CA THR A 288 -25.66 -16.20 -11.49
C THR A 288 -24.82 -15.48 -10.44
N ASN A 289 -25.44 -15.07 -9.34
CA ASN A 289 -24.85 -14.31 -8.23
C ASN A 289 -24.82 -15.13 -6.92
N THR A 290 -24.37 -14.54 -5.81
CA THR A 290 -24.24 -15.22 -4.50
C THR A 290 -25.55 -15.81 -3.97
N ALA A 291 -26.72 -15.21 -4.29
CA ALA A 291 -28.00 -15.82 -3.94
C ALA A 291 -28.21 -17.18 -4.63
N THR A 292 -27.83 -17.32 -5.90
CA THR A 292 -27.90 -18.62 -6.58
C THR A 292 -26.93 -19.62 -5.96
N GLY A 293 -25.73 -19.18 -5.56
CA GLY A 293 -24.78 -20.01 -4.81
C GLY A 293 -25.38 -20.55 -3.50
N SER A 294 -26.16 -19.72 -2.80
CA SER A 294 -26.87 -20.10 -1.58
C SER A 294 -27.89 -21.21 -1.86
N ILE A 295 -28.73 -21.04 -2.89
CA ILE A 295 -29.70 -22.05 -3.32
C ILE A 295 -29.02 -23.37 -3.73
N ILE A 296 -27.88 -23.33 -4.43
CA ILE A 296 -27.11 -24.54 -4.79
C ILE A 296 -26.64 -25.30 -3.55
N TRP A 297 -26.19 -24.60 -2.51
CA TRP A 297 -25.78 -25.20 -1.24
C TRP A 297 -26.98 -25.75 -0.46
N GLN A 298 -28.03 -24.94 -0.29
CA GLN A 298 -29.24 -25.28 0.48
C GLN A 298 -29.95 -26.54 -0.01
N TYR A 299 -29.96 -26.79 -1.33
CA TYR A 299 -30.59 -27.96 -1.94
C TYR A 299 -29.61 -29.06 -2.33
N ASP A 300 -28.36 -29.01 -1.83
CA ASP A 300 -27.33 -30.05 -2.06
C ASP A 300 -27.11 -30.38 -3.55
N LEU A 301 -27.15 -29.34 -4.40
CA LEU A 301 -26.99 -29.45 -5.86
C LEU A 301 -25.50 -29.56 -6.29
N ILE A 302 -24.61 -29.78 -5.32
CA ILE A 302 -23.18 -29.95 -5.49
C ILE A 302 -22.91 -31.41 -5.94
N PRO A 303 -21.99 -31.65 -6.91
CA PRO A 303 -21.62 -33.00 -7.33
C PRO A 303 -21.24 -33.90 -6.14
N PRO A 304 -21.73 -35.15 -6.05
CA PRO A 304 -21.54 -36.00 -4.87
C PRO A 304 -20.10 -36.15 -4.39
N GLU A 305 -19.14 -36.19 -5.31
CA GLU A 305 -17.71 -36.28 -5.03
C GLU A 305 -17.15 -35.02 -4.33
N SER A 306 -17.82 -33.89 -4.49
CA SER A 306 -17.43 -32.56 -4.03
C SER A 306 -18.28 -32.02 -2.87
N ARG A 307 -19.28 -32.79 -2.46
CA ARG A 307 -19.94 -32.62 -1.17
C ARG A 307 -18.91 -32.82 -0.06
N ASN A 308 -19.19 -32.19 1.08
CA ASN A 308 -18.33 -32.20 2.27
C ASN A 308 -16.91 -31.66 1.95
N PRO A 309 -16.80 -30.43 1.39
CA PRO A 309 -15.50 -29.81 1.12
C PRO A 309 -14.80 -29.41 2.43
N ASP A 310 -13.47 -29.33 2.41
CA ASP A 310 -12.69 -28.76 3.52
C ASP A 310 -12.65 -27.23 3.44
N ILE A 311 -12.62 -26.70 2.21
CA ILE A 311 -12.56 -25.26 1.91
C ILE A 311 -13.67 -24.91 0.91
N VAL A 312 -14.43 -23.85 1.20
CA VAL A 312 -15.42 -23.26 0.27
C VAL A 312 -14.96 -21.86 -0.14
N LEU A 313 -14.85 -21.61 -1.44
CA LEU A 313 -14.59 -20.28 -1.99
C LEU A 313 -15.86 -19.71 -2.65
N ASN A 314 -16.31 -18.55 -2.18
CA ASN A 314 -17.25 -17.70 -2.90
C ASN A 314 -16.49 -16.77 -3.87
N ALA A 315 -16.76 -16.92 -5.17
CA ALA A 315 -16.27 -16.08 -6.25
C ALA A 315 -17.40 -15.62 -7.19
N TYR A 316 -18.43 -15.01 -6.59
CA TYR A 316 -19.55 -14.39 -7.30
C TYR A 316 -19.44 -12.87 -7.43
N SER A 317 -18.41 -12.22 -6.88
CA SER A 317 -18.28 -10.76 -6.73
C SER A 317 -18.58 -9.97 -8.00
N THR A 318 -18.06 -10.41 -9.15
CA THR A 318 -18.37 -9.77 -10.45
C THR A 318 -19.81 -9.91 -10.90
N ASN A 319 -20.50 -10.98 -10.51
CA ASN A 319 -21.92 -11.17 -10.77
C ASN A 319 -22.82 -10.51 -9.72
N ASP A 320 -22.35 -10.38 -8.48
CA ASP A 320 -23.00 -9.58 -7.44
C ASP A 320 -23.05 -8.09 -7.83
N MET A 321 -22.03 -7.60 -8.55
CA MET A 321 -21.99 -6.22 -9.08
C MET A 321 -22.55 -6.05 -10.50
N HIS A 322 -23.14 -7.09 -11.09
CA HIS A 322 -23.67 -7.07 -12.47
C HIS A 322 -25.00 -6.30 -12.59
N ILE A 323 -25.32 -5.74 -13.76
CA ILE A 323 -26.59 -5.01 -14.03
C ILE A 323 -27.84 -5.80 -13.64
N LEU A 324 -27.82 -7.15 -13.75
CA LEU A 324 -28.95 -7.98 -13.34
C LEU A 324 -29.23 -7.89 -11.82
N THR A 325 -28.19 -7.85 -10.99
CA THR A 325 -28.32 -7.68 -9.54
C THR A 325 -28.75 -6.24 -9.19
N ILE A 326 -28.36 -5.24 -10.00
CA ILE A 326 -28.90 -3.87 -9.86
C ILE A 326 -30.40 -3.84 -10.15
N LEU A 327 -30.85 -4.47 -11.24
CA LEU A 327 -32.26 -4.52 -11.62
C LEU A 327 -33.10 -5.30 -10.58
N GLU A 328 -32.52 -6.34 -9.97
CA GLU A 328 -33.13 -7.08 -8.85
C GLU A 328 -33.24 -6.22 -7.58
N ALA A 329 -32.20 -5.44 -7.25
CA ALA A 329 -32.24 -4.50 -6.13
C ALA A 329 -33.30 -3.40 -6.36
N GLN A 330 -33.33 -2.83 -7.57
CA GLN A 330 -34.32 -1.82 -7.98
C GLN A 330 -35.75 -2.36 -7.92
N SER A 331 -36.01 -3.58 -8.39
CA SER A 331 -37.34 -4.20 -8.31
C SER A 331 -37.76 -4.53 -6.87
N SER A 332 -36.79 -4.70 -5.97
CA SER A 332 -36.98 -4.89 -4.52
C SER A 332 -37.04 -3.57 -3.72
N ASN A 333 -36.89 -2.41 -4.39
CA ASN A 333 -36.76 -1.09 -3.77
C ASN A 333 -35.61 -0.98 -2.74
N THR A 334 -34.49 -1.69 -2.99
CA THR A 334 -33.25 -1.63 -2.19
C THR A 334 -32.10 -1.08 -3.04
N THR A 335 -31.04 -0.60 -2.39
CA THR A 335 -29.77 -0.29 -3.07
C THR A 335 -29.05 -1.58 -3.49
N LEU A 336 -28.12 -1.47 -4.46
CA LEU A 336 -27.23 -2.58 -4.85
C LEU A 336 -26.42 -3.08 -3.64
N ARG A 337 -25.95 -2.16 -2.81
CA ARG A 337 -25.16 -2.47 -1.60
C ARG A 337 -25.96 -3.29 -0.59
N GLU A 338 -27.21 -2.91 -0.31
CA GLU A 338 -28.09 -3.69 0.58
C GLU A 338 -28.35 -5.08 -0.01
N ARG A 339 -28.68 -5.16 -1.31
CA ARG A 339 -28.95 -6.44 -1.98
C ARG A 339 -27.74 -7.38 -1.91
N THR A 340 -26.56 -6.91 -2.24
CA THR A 340 -25.33 -7.73 -2.21
C THR A 340 -24.93 -8.13 -0.79
N PHE A 341 -25.11 -7.24 0.19
CA PHE A 341 -24.89 -7.54 1.61
C PHE A 341 -25.83 -8.64 2.11
N ASP A 342 -27.13 -8.58 1.79
CA ASP A 342 -28.11 -9.60 2.18
C ASP A 342 -27.81 -10.96 1.53
N MET A 343 -27.48 -10.99 0.24
CA MET A 343 -27.09 -12.22 -0.46
C MET A 343 -25.85 -12.85 0.15
N MET A 344 -24.80 -12.04 0.40
CA MET A 344 -23.56 -12.52 1.01
C MET A 344 -23.78 -13.03 2.42
N GLN A 345 -24.57 -12.31 3.23
CA GLN A 345 -24.93 -12.73 4.58
C GLN A 345 -25.70 -14.06 4.57
N ALA A 346 -26.66 -14.24 3.66
CA ALA A 346 -27.39 -15.50 3.51
C ALA A 346 -26.45 -16.67 3.16
N PHE A 347 -25.56 -16.47 2.18
CA PHE A 347 -24.57 -17.48 1.79
C PHE A 347 -23.64 -17.86 2.95
N VAL A 348 -22.98 -16.88 3.57
CA VAL A 348 -22.05 -17.08 4.69
C VAL A 348 -22.72 -17.86 5.82
N ARG A 349 -23.95 -17.49 6.19
CA ARG A 349 -24.70 -18.18 7.23
C ARG A 349 -25.03 -19.62 6.83
N GLN A 350 -25.42 -19.90 5.59
CA GLN A 350 -25.69 -21.27 5.14
C GLN A 350 -24.43 -22.15 5.18
N ILE A 351 -23.28 -21.65 4.72
CA ILE A 351 -22.01 -22.40 4.80
C ILE A 351 -21.64 -22.67 6.26
N LEU A 352 -21.55 -21.62 7.10
CA LEU A 352 -21.04 -21.73 8.48
C LEU A 352 -22.03 -22.41 9.45
N GLN A 353 -23.32 -22.47 9.13
CA GLN A 353 -24.31 -23.28 9.87
C GLN A 353 -24.30 -24.76 9.48
N THR A 354 -23.58 -25.14 8.42
CA THR A 354 -23.52 -26.54 7.99
C THR A 354 -22.69 -27.36 8.97
N ARG A 355 -23.40 -28.06 9.86
CA ARG A 355 -22.80 -28.96 10.83
C ARG A 355 -22.27 -30.20 10.12
N HIS A 356 -20.98 -30.19 9.81
CA HIS A 356 -20.28 -31.42 9.49
C HIS A 356 -19.96 -32.17 10.77
N CYS A 357 -20.70 -33.23 11.07
CA CYS A 357 -20.23 -34.21 12.04
C CYS A 357 -19.09 -35.00 11.36
N PRO A 358 -17.83 -34.94 11.85
CA PRO A 358 -16.80 -35.85 11.41
C PRO A 358 -17.26 -37.31 11.62
N ASP A 359 -16.79 -38.22 10.76
CA ASP A 359 -17.04 -39.65 10.94
C ASP A 359 -16.09 -40.18 12.02
N HIS A 360 -16.41 -39.89 13.29
CA HIS A 360 -15.55 -39.97 14.50
C HIS A 360 -15.02 -41.36 14.88
N SER A 361 -14.97 -42.32 13.96
CA SER A 361 -14.41 -43.66 14.19
C SER A 361 -12.89 -43.70 14.42
N GLN A 362 -12.16 -42.57 14.31
CA GLN A 362 -10.69 -42.53 14.37
C GLN A 362 -10.04 -41.55 15.35
N TYR A 363 -10.77 -40.57 15.91
CA TYR A 363 -10.22 -39.61 16.89
C TYR A 363 -11.12 -39.61 18.13
N GLY A 364 -10.50 -39.78 19.30
CA GLY A 364 -11.14 -40.30 20.51
C GLY A 364 -11.15 -39.35 21.71
N GLY A 365 -11.34 -38.04 21.50
CA GLY A 365 -11.48 -37.05 22.57
C GLY A 365 -12.95 -36.78 22.92
N ALA A 366 -13.28 -36.78 24.22
CA ALA A 366 -14.67 -36.63 24.68
C ALA A 366 -15.27 -35.21 24.46
N ASP A 367 -14.43 -34.19 24.28
CA ASP A 367 -14.84 -32.80 23.95
C ASP A 367 -14.86 -32.52 22.43
N GLU A 368 -14.51 -33.50 21.57
CA GLU A 368 -14.35 -33.31 20.11
C GLU A 368 -15.67 -33.26 19.31
N ASN A 369 -16.83 -33.29 19.98
CA ASN A 369 -18.15 -33.45 19.35
C ASN A 369 -18.73 -32.16 18.71
N GLU A 370 -18.01 -31.02 18.69
CA GLU A 370 -18.50 -29.82 18.00
C GLU A 370 -18.19 -29.90 16.49
N PRO A 371 -19.22 -29.83 15.62
CA PRO A 371 -19.03 -29.94 14.18
C PRO A 371 -18.29 -28.72 13.62
N ILE A 372 -17.10 -28.94 13.06
CA ILE A 372 -16.28 -27.89 12.44
C ILE A 372 -16.87 -27.56 11.05
N PRO A 373 -17.24 -26.30 10.75
CA PRO A 373 -17.69 -25.90 9.43
C PRO A 373 -16.50 -25.85 8.44
N PRO A 374 -16.74 -25.98 7.13
CA PRO A 374 -15.67 -25.82 6.14
C PRO A 374 -15.06 -24.42 6.20
N LEU A 375 -13.76 -24.32 5.90
CA LEU A 375 -13.06 -23.05 5.86
C LEU A 375 -13.63 -22.17 4.73
N LEU A 376 -14.37 -21.13 5.09
CA LEU A 376 -15.00 -20.22 4.14
C LEU A 376 -14.06 -19.07 3.75
N LEU A 377 -13.84 -18.94 2.45
CA LEU A 377 -13.08 -17.89 1.78
C LEU A 377 -14.01 -17.11 0.84
N HIS A 378 -13.88 -15.79 0.82
CA HIS A 378 -14.45 -14.92 -0.21
C HIS A 378 -13.34 -14.33 -1.09
N MET A 379 -13.60 -14.27 -2.40
CA MET A 379 -12.73 -13.69 -3.41
C MET A 379 -13.40 -12.50 -4.09
N ASP A 380 -12.93 -11.29 -3.79
CA ASP A 380 -13.28 -10.08 -4.54
C ASP A 380 -12.55 -10.07 -5.89
N ASP A 381 -13.17 -10.72 -6.88
CA ASP A 381 -12.74 -10.73 -8.27
C ASP A 381 -13.27 -9.54 -9.10
N TYR A 382 -14.00 -8.60 -8.49
CA TYR A 382 -14.64 -7.51 -9.21
C TYR A 382 -13.69 -6.33 -9.43
N LEU A 383 -13.17 -6.27 -10.65
CA LEU A 383 -12.42 -5.14 -11.21
C LEU A 383 -13.17 -4.46 -12.37
N GLY A 384 -14.40 -4.88 -12.67
CA GLY A 384 -15.14 -4.52 -13.88
C GLY A 384 -15.64 -3.08 -13.93
N ASN A 385 -16.02 -2.65 -15.14
CA ASN A 385 -16.59 -1.32 -15.42
C ASN A 385 -18.13 -1.30 -15.50
N GLU A 386 -18.79 -2.30 -14.90
CA GLU A 386 -20.25 -2.39 -14.88
C GLU A 386 -20.86 -1.20 -14.12
N GLN A 387 -20.32 -0.97 -12.91
CA GLN A 387 -20.40 0.33 -12.24
C GLN A 387 -19.33 1.23 -12.82
N ARG A 388 -19.73 2.41 -13.33
CA ARG A 388 -18.79 3.37 -13.92
C ARG A 388 -18.11 4.26 -12.89
N LYS A 389 -18.68 4.48 -11.71
CA LYS A 389 -18.07 5.31 -10.67
C LYS A 389 -17.14 4.47 -9.80
N ILE A 390 -15.95 4.99 -9.54
CA ILE A 390 -14.94 4.30 -8.73
C ILE A 390 -15.47 4.03 -7.31
N TRP A 391 -16.23 4.96 -6.73
CA TRP A 391 -16.87 4.76 -5.44
C TRP A 391 -17.75 3.49 -5.43
N GLU A 392 -18.68 3.38 -6.37
CA GLU A 392 -19.62 2.26 -6.52
C GLU A 392 -18.88 0.93 -6.75
N THR A 393 -17.74 0.92 -7.45
CA THR A 393 -16.95 -0.32 -7.63
C THR A 393 -16.34 -0.87 -6.33
N THR A 394 -16.23 -0.06 -5.27
CA THR A 394 -15.64 -0.48 -3.98
C THR A 394 -16.67 -0.87 -2.93
N GLU A 395 -17.96 -0.61 -3.14
CA GLU A 395 -19.00 -0.82 -2.12
C GLU A 395 -19.20 -2.30 -1.75
N LEU A 396 -19.08 -3.23 -2.71
CA LEU A 396 -19.11 -4.67 -2.43
C LEU A 396 -17.96 -5.05 -1.49
N SER A 397 -16.72 -4.71 -1.85
CA SER A 397 -15.52 -5.05 -1.08
C SER A 397 -15.63 -4.57 0.39
N GLN A 398 -16.16 -3.35 0.59
CA GLN A 398 -16.46 -2.81 1.92
C GLN A 398 -17.58 -3.58 2.64
N GLY A 399 -18.69 -3.89 1.97
CA GLY A 399 -19.80 -4.66 2.54
C GLY A 399 -19.39 -6.07 2.94
N VAL A 400 -18.64 -6.76 2.09
CA VAL A 400 -18.11 -8.10 2.38
C VAL A 400 -17.07 -8.05 3.51
N GLN A 401 -16.22 -7.01 3.59
CA GLN A 401 -15.30 -6.87 4.71
C GLN A 401 -16.04 -6.74 6.06
N VAL A 402 -17.14 -6.00 6.12
CA VAL A 402 -17.97 -5.91 7.32
C VAL A 402 -18.52 -7.29 7.70
N LEU A 403 -18.98 -8.08 6.73
CA LEU A 403 -19.44 -9.45 6.96
C LEU A 403 -18.31 -10.40 7.37
N ALA A 404 -17.12 -10.28 6.78
CA ALA A 404 -15.95 -11.08 7.10
C ALA A 404 -15.50 -10.83 8.54
N ASN A 405 -15.41 -9.56 8.95
CA ASN A 405 -15.13 -9.16 10.34
C ASN A 405 -16.23 -9.58 11.33
N TYR A 406 -17.50 -9.68 10.89
CA TYR A 406 -18.61 -10.03 11.78
C TYR A 406 -18.75 -11.56 11.97
N TYR A 407 -18.64 -12.33 10.88
CA TYR A 407 -18.80 -13.78 10.88
C TYR A 407 -17.47 -14.55 10.98
N GLY A 408 -16.32 -13.88 10.91
CA GLY A 408 -15.01 -14.48 11.11
C GLY A 408 -14.53 -15.38 9.96
N PHE A 409 -14.94 -15.10 8.72
CA PHE A 409 -14.48 -15.83 7.52
C PHE A 409 -13.38 -15.09 6.77
N VAL A 410 -12.62 -15.82 5.94
CA VAL A 410 -11.48 -15.26 5.20
C VAL A 410 -11.96 -14.41 4.03
N SER A 411 -11.42 -13.20 3.90
CA SER A 411 -11.69 -12.32 2.76
C SER A 411 -10.38 -12.02 2.04
N MET A 412 -10.39 -12.16 0.72
CA MET A 412 -9.27 -11.78 -0.14
C MET A 412 -9.74 -10.97 -1.35
N SER A 413 -8.87 -10.14 -1.91
CA SER A 413 -9.19 -9.28 -3.05
C SER A 413 -8.16 -9.40 -4.17
N TYR A 414 -8.61 -9.87 -5.33
CA TYR A 414 -7.86 -9.70 -6.58
C TYR A 414 -7.81 -8.24 -6.96
N ALA A 415 -8.93 -7.53 -6.86
CA ALA A 415 -9.06 -6.17 -7.33
C ALA A 415 -8.03 -5.24 -6.66
N ASP A 416 -7.83 -5.32 -5.34
CA ASP A 416 -6.85 -4.48 -4.61
C ASP A 416 -5.37 -4.75 -4.95
N VAL A 417 -5.06 -5.90 -5.55
CA VAL A 417 -3.71 -6.19 -6.05
C VAL A 417 -3.43 -5.42 -7.34
N VAL A 418 -4.44 -5.09 -8.15
CA VAL A 418 -4.23 -4.52 -9.50
C VAL A 418 -4.92 -3.18 -9.74
N ARG A 419 -5.85 -2.75 -8.88
CA ARG A 419 -6.69 -1.56 -9.05
C ARG A 419 -5.87 -0.28 -9.28
N ASP A 420 -4.71 -0.14 -8.64
CA ASP A 420 -3.81 1.00 -8.85
C ASP A 420 -3.08 0.97 -10.20
N LEU A 421 -2.80 -0.21 -10.76
CA LEU A 421 -2.27 -0.37 -12.12
C LEU A 421 -3.35 -0.01 -13.15
N VAL A 422 -4.57 -0.57 -12.98
CA VAL A 422 -5.69 -0.36 -13.91
C VAL A 422 -6.18 1.09 -13.90
N TYR A 423 -6.28 1.75 -12.76
CA TYR A 423 -6.64 3.18 -12.72
C TYR A 423 -5.53 4.07 -13.29
N GLY A 424 -4.27 3.64 -13.19
CA GLY A 424 -3.13 4.31 -13.82
C GLY A 424 -3.16 4.24 -15.34
N ASP A 425 -3.80 3.21 -15.90
CA ASP A 425 -3.89 2.98 -17.34
C ASP A 425 -5.10 2.11 -17.73
N THR A 426 -6.29 2.70 -17.83
CA THR A 426 -7.55 2.01 -18.17
C THR A 426 -7.61 1.42 -19.58
N TYR A 427 -6.54 1.57 -20.36
CA TYR A 427 -6.29 0.98 -21.67
C TYR A 427 -5.53 -0.36 -21.60
N GLU A 428 -5.07 -0.75 -20.41
CA GLU A 428 -4.45 -2.05 -20.19
C GLU A 428 -5.49 -3.18 -20.30
N THR A 429 -5.06 -4.39 -20.66
CA THR A 429 -5.94 -5.57 -20.81
C THR A 429 -5.32 -6.84 -20.25
N TRP A 430 -4.29 -6.69 -19.41
CA TRP A 430 -3.65 -7.81 -18.71
C TRP A 430 -4.44 -8.16 -17.45
N PHE A 431 -4.96 -7.16 -16.75
CA PHE A 431 -5.68 -7.31 -15.49
C PHE A 431 -7.18 -7.02 -15.62
N SER A 432 -7.55 -5.99 -16.37
CA SER A 432 -8.92 -5.64 -16.70
C SER A 432 -9.36 -6.22 -18.06
N SER A 433 -10.52 -5.78 -18.53
CA SER A 433 -11.10 -6.20 -19.81
C SER A 433 -10.84 -5.15 -20.89
N GLU A 434 -11.06 -5.49 -22.16
CA GLU A 434 -10.97 -4.52 -23.27
C GLU A 434 -12.16 -3.54 -23.22
N TRP A 435 -12.06 -2.53 -22.35
CA TRP A 435 -13.10 -1.50 -22.15
C TRP A 435 -13.13 -0.48 -23.28
N TRP A 436 -11.97 -0.13 -23.85
CA TRP A 436 -11.87 0.83 -24.94
C TRP A 436 -11.88 0.11 -26.29
N LYS A 437 -12.99 0.22 -27.03
CA LYS A 437 -13.12 -0.36 -28.37
C LYS A 437 -13.12 0.70 -29.45
N LYS A 438 -12.41 0.43 -30.56
CA LYS A 438 -12.27 1.36 -31.68
C LYS A 438 -13.18 0.96 -32.86
N THR A 439 -14.33 1.61 -32.96
CA THR A 439 -15.32 1.39 -34.02
C THR A 439 -15.34 2.57 -34.99
N LYS A 440 -15.01 2.34 -36.27
CA LYS A 440 -15.03 3.37 -37.34
C LYS A 440 -14.26 4.66 -36.98
N ASN A 441 -13.06 4.51 -36.41
CA ASN A 441 -12.20 5.58 -35.88
C ASN A 441 -12.70 6.32 -34.63
N VAL A 442 -13.90 6.03 -34.11
CA VAL A 442 -14.33 6.47 -32.79
C VAL A 442 -13.89 5.44 -31.76
N GLU A 443 -13.34 5.90 -30.65
CA GLU A 443 -12.99 5.07 -29.50
C GLU A 443 -14.07 5.25 -28.43
N THR A 444 -14.61 4.14 -27.93
CA THR A 444 -15.75 4.14 -26.99
C THR A 444 -15.49 3.24 -25.80
N PHE A 445 -15.82 3.74 -24.60
CA PHE A 445 -15.79 2.97 -23.36
C PHE A 445 -17.04 2.09 -23.26
N GLU A 446 -16.88 0.80 -23.56
CA GLU A 446 -17.92 -0.22 -23.54
C GLU A 446 -17.88 -1.06 -22.25
N ARG A 447 -19.05 -1.56 -21.82
CA ARG A 447 -19.11 -2.50 -20.69
C ARG A 447 -18.48 -3.84 -21.08
N GLU A 448 -17.48 -4.26 -20.32
CA GLU A 448 -16.97 -5.64 -20.35
C GLU A 448 -16.42 -5.99 -18.97
N ILE A 449 -16.90 -7.10 -18.44
CA ILE A 449 -16.62 -7.57 -17.08
C ILE A 449 -15.69 -8.79 -17.07
N HIS A 450 -15.38 -9.36 -18.24
CA HIS A 450 -14.61 -10.58 -18.37
C HIS A 450 -13.17 -10.28 -18.86
N PRO A 451 -12.19 -10.19 -17.94
CA PRO A 451 -10.80 -9.89 -18.27
C PRO A 451 -10.09 -11.03 -18.99
N GLY A 452 -8.88 -10.73 -19.47
CA GLY A 452 -8.03 -11.66 -20.22
C GLY A 452 -7.36 -12.74 -19.36
N MET A 453 -6.35 -13.41 -19.95
CA MET A 453 -5.64 -14.51 -19.28
C MET A 453 -4.85 -14.07 -18.04
N GLY A 454 -4.38 -12.81 -17.99
CA GLY A 454 -3.56 -12.32 -16.88
C GLY A 454 -4.33 -12.31 -15.55
N MET A 455 -5.58 -11.82 -15.54
CA MET A 455 -6.46 -11.92 -14.37
C MET A 455 -6.61 -13.36 -13.87
N HIS A 456 -6.75 -14.35 -14.76
CA HIS A 456 -6.89 -15.75 -14.31
C HIS A 456 -5.61 -16.32 -13.71
N ILE A 457 -4.44 -15.93 -14.21
CA ILE A 457 -3.15 -16.28 -13.62
C ILE A 457 -3.00 -15.61 -12.26
N VAL A 458 -3.26 -14.30 -12.17
CA VAL A 458 -3.13 -13.55 -10.92
C VAL A 458 -4.13 -13.99 -9.85
N SER A 459 -5.38 -14.27 -10.21
CA SER A 459 -6.39 -14.78 -9.27
C SER A 459 -5.95 -16.12 -8.66
N THR A 460 -5.25 -16.96 -9.44
CA THR A 460 -4.64 -18.20 -8.95
C THR A 460 -3.58 -17.90 -7.88
N TRP A 461 -2.69 -16.95 -8.14
CA TRP A 461 -1.65 -16.55 -7.19
C TRP A 461 -2.19 -15.85 -5.96
N VAL A 462 -3.21 -15.00 -6.10
CA VAL A 462 -3.92 -14.34 -4.99
C VAL A 462 -4.50 -15.41 -4.06
N THR A 463 -5.24 -16.38 -4.59
CA THR A 463 -5.78 -17.47 -3.76
C THR A 463 -4.68 -18.29 -3.11
N ALA A 464 -3.64 -18.70 -3.85
CA ALA A 464 -2.55 -19.48 -3.28
C ALA A 464 -1.73 -18.71 -2.21
N TYR A 465 -1.52 -17.41 -2.40
CA TYR A 465 -0.86 -16.55 -1.44
C TYR A 465 -1.69 -16.39 -0.16
N ASN A 466 -3.02 -16.22 -0.26
CA ASN A 466 -3.88 -16.15 0.92
C ASN A 466 -3.93 -17.48 1.66
N LEU A 467 -3.92 -18.62 0.97
CA LEU A 467 -3.78 -19.92 1.63
C LEU A 467 -2.42 -20.03 2.36
N LEU A 468 -1.33 -19.57 1.75
CA LEU A 468 0.00 -19.52 2.37
C LEU A 468 0.05 -18.57 3.58
N GLU A 469 -0.66 -17.44 3.53
CA GLU A 469 -0.81 -16.50 4.66
C GLU A 469 -1.58 -17.11 5.83
N LEU A 470 -2.61 -17.93 5.56
CA LEU A 470 -3.28 -18.70 6.61
C LEU A 470 -2.34 -19.73 7.25
N VAL A 471 -1.52 -20.44 6.46
CA VAL A 471 -0.53 -21.39 7.00
C VAL A 471 0.52 -20.67 7.85
N SER A 472 1.11 -19.59 7.32
CA SER A 472 2.13 -18.79 8.00
C SER A 472 1.58 -18.17 9.29
N SER A 473 0.38 -17.58 9.24
CA SER A 473 -0.32 -17.03 10.41
C SER A 473 -0.59 -18.11 11.46
N PHE A 474 -1.20 -19.23 11.07
CA PHE A 474 -1.54 -20.34 11.97
C PHE A 474 -0.29 -20.90 12.67
N CYS A 475 0.80 -21.11 11.92
CA CYS A 475 2.07 -21.58 12.46
C CYS A 475 2.85 -20.50 13.24
N SER A 476 2.44 -19.22 13.16
CA SER A 476 2.94 -18.11 13.97
C SER A 476 2.08 -17.84 15.21
N LEU A 477 0.89 -18.45 15.32
CA LEU A 477 0.09 -18.35 16.54
C LEU A 477 0.86 -18.99 17.71
N PRO A 478 1.05 -18.28 18.83
CA PRO A 478 1.58 -18.91 20.02
C PRO A 478 0.59 -19.98 20.49
N ASN A 479 1.14 -21.11 20.94
CA ASN A 479 0.39 -22.10 21.74
C ASN A 479 -0.34 -21.32 22.88
N PRO A 480 -1.65 -21.55 23.16
CA PRO A 480 -2.58 -20.65 23.90
C PRO A 480 -2.19 -19.99 25.24
N TYR A 481 -0.96 -20.15 25.74
CA TYR A 481 -0.44 -19.46 26.92
C TYR A 481 0.68 -18.45 26.54
N HIS A 482 0.32 -17.17 26.68
CA HIS A 482 1.16 -15.94 26.74
C HIS A 482 1.41 -15.14 25.43
N PRO A 483 1.31 -13.79 25.48
CA PRO A 483 1.52 -12.91 24.33
C PRO A 483 2.81 -12.06 24.37
N LYS A 484 3.11 -11.43 23.21
CA LYS A 484 4.16 -10.43 22.89
C LYS A 484 5.52 -11.03 22.47
N ASN A 485 6.31 -10.40 21.59
CA ASN A 485 6.32 -9.00 21.11
C ASN A 485 6.48 -8.90 19.57
N ILE A 486 5.94 -7.85 18.95
CA ILE A 486 6.07 -7.60 17.49
C ILE A 486 7.18 -6.58 17.26
N GLY A 487 8.36 -7.03 16.81
CA GLY A 487 9.48 -6.11 16.61
C GLY A 487 10.76 -6.74 16.10
N GLU A 488 10.73 -7.41 14.94
CA GLU A 488 11.91 -7.63 14.10
C GLU A 488 11.46 -8.11 12.70
N TYR A 489 11.78 -7.35 11.66
CA TYR A 489 11.52 -7.72 10.25
C TYR A 489 12.49 -7.00 9.32
N GLU A 490 13.34 -7.76 8.63
CA GLU A 490 14.06 -7.31 7.44
C GLU A 490 13.75 -8.24 6.28
N ALA A 491 13.51 -7.68 5.09
CA ALA A 491 13.14 -8.43 3.89
C ALA A 491 14.22 -8.28 2.80
N GLY A 492 14.99 -9.34 2.56
CA GLY A 492 16.11 -9.36 1.62
C GLY A 492 15.82 -10.06 0.29
N LEU A 493 16.22 -9.40 -0.80
CA LEU A 493 16.46 -9.89 -2.17
C LEU A 493 15.37 -10.70 -2.91
N TRP A 494 14.88 -10.09 -3.99
CA TRP A 494 13.85 -10.64 -4.87
C TRP A 494 14.47 -11.48 -6.00
N GLY A 495 14.54 -12.79 -5.81
CA GLY A 495 15.00 -13.77 -6.82
C GLY A 495 14.02 -13.97 -7.98
N LEU A 496 13.75 -12.89 -8.73
CA LEU A 496 12.80 -12.88 -9.85
C LEU A 496 13.33 -13.65 -11.07
N PRO A 497 12.46 -14.36 -11.83
CA PRO A 497 12.89 -15.11 -13.01
C PRO A 497 13.35 -14.20 -14.15
N GLU A 498 14.36 -14.65 -14.90
CA GLU A 498 14.86 -13.97 -16.10
C GLU A 498 13.86 -14.06 -17.26
N LEU A 499 13.69 -12.95 -17.98
CA LEU A 499 12.89 -12.90 -19.21
C LEU A 499 13.72 -13.43 -20.39
N ARG A 500 13.16 -14.31 -21.22
CA ARG A 500 13.87 -14.86 -22.39
C ARG A 500 14.07 -13.81 -23.49
N ARG A 501 13.22 -12.78 -23.55
CA ARG A 501 13.23 -11.67 -24.53
C ARG A 501 13.09 -12.12 -26.00
N THR A 502 12.74 -13.38 -26.23
CA THR A 502 12.57 -13.97 -27.57
C THR A 502 11.16 -13.84 -28.12
N GLU A 503 10.18 -13.51 -27.27
CA GLU A 503 8.77 -13.41 -27.63
C GLU A 503 8.31 -11.95 -27.72
N LYS A 504 7.37 -11.67 -28.63
CA LYS A 504 6.76 -10.34 -28.79
C LYS A 504 5.85 -10.07 -27.59
N GLU A 505 6.08 -8.95 -26.89
CA GLU A 505 5.24 -8.58 -25.74
C GLU A 505 3.75 -8.50 -26.14
N PRO A 506 2.83 -9.10 -25.35
CA PRO A 506 1.40 -8.92 -25.54
C PRO A 506 0.97 -7.45 -25.53
N LYS A 507 -0.07 -7.12 -26.29
CA LYS A 507 -0.74 -5.82 -26.21
C LYS A 507 -1.39 -5.64 -24.83
N GLY A 508 -1.75 -4.39 -24.50
CA GLY A 508 -2.46 -4.07 -23.26
C GLY A 508 -1.63 -4.22 -21.99
N LYS A 509 -0.30 -4.25 -22.08
CA LYS A 509 0.59 -4.18 -20.92
C LYS A 509 0.40 -2.82 -20.24
N PRO A 510 0.10 -2.76 -18.92
CA PRO A 510 -0.16 -1.50 -18.24
C PRO A 510 1.06 -0.59 -18.27
N GLN A 511 0.83 0.68 -18.57
CA GLN A 511 1.86 1.70 -18.48
C GLN A 511 2.30 1.94 -17.02
N PRO A 512 3.51 2.48 -16.79
CA PRO A 512 3.93 2.93 -15.47
C PRO A 512 2.93 3.92 -14.87
N GLN A 513 2.59 3.75 -13.59
CA GLN A 513 1.67 4.64 -12.87
C GLN A 513 2.19 6.09 -12.86
N PRO A 514 1.30 7.10 -12.97
CA PRO A 514 1.69 8.49 -12.84
C PRO A 514 2.35 8.77 -11.47
N LYS A 515 3.41 9.58 -11.45
CA LYS A 515 4.25 9.84 -10.25
C LYS A 515 3.62 10.85 -9.27
N CYS A 516 2.34 10.70 -8.96
CA CYS A 516 1.63 11.52 -7.97
C CYS A 516 0.48 10.74 -7.32
N LEU A 517 -0.20 11.35 -6.35
CA LEU A 517 -1.42 10.78 -5.75
C LEU A 517 -2.51 10.59 -6.82
N GLN A 518 -3.35 9.58 -6.63
CA GLN A 518 -4.54 9.38 -7.47
C GLN A 518 -5.48 10.60 -7.38
N PRO A 519 -6.34 10.83 -8.40
CA PRO A 519 -7.34 11.90 -8.36
C PRO A 519 -8.22 11.80 -7.10
N VAL A 520 -8.70 12.95 -6.62
CA VAL A 520 -9.57 13.01 -5.45
C VAL A 520 -10.80 12.12 -5.68
N LEU A 521 -10.98 11.12 -4.82
CA LEU A 521 -12.12 10.20 -4.89
C LEU A 521 -13.41 10.94 -4.52
N THR A 522 -14.20 11.29 -5.54
CA THR A 522 -15.55 11.84 -5.39
C THR A 522 -16.58 10.76 -5.75
N LYS A 523 -17.85 10.99 -5.41
CA LYS A 523 -18.97 10.10 -5.79
C LYS A 523 -19.22 10.04 -7.30
N ASP A 524 -18.67 11.00 -8.04
CA ASP A 524 -18.86 11.17 -9.48
C ASP A 524 -17.59 10.90 -10.28
N LEU A 525 -16.49 10.48 -9.63
CA LEU A 525 -15.25 10.10 -10.30
C LEU A 525 -15.48 8.81 -11.12
N LEU A 526 -15.50 8.96 -12.43
CA LEU A 526 -15.70 7.84 -13.37
C LEU A 526 -14.39 7.10 -13.63
N LEU A 527 -14.53 5.80 -13.84
CA LEU A 527 -13.46 4.88 -14.24
C LEU A 527 -12.92 5.24 -15.62
N GLU A 528 -13.74 5.73 -16.55
CA GLU A 528 -13.29 6.20 -17.87
C GLU A 528 -12.44 7.47 -17.81
N ASP A 529 -12.60 8.30 -16.78
CA ASP A 529 -11.88 9.57 -16.62
C ASP A 529 -10.59 9.46 -15.78
N VAL A 530 -10.50 8.48 -14.87
CA VAL A 530 -9.47 8.45 -13.82
C VAL A 530 -8.04 8.50 -14.35
N THR A 531 -7.75 7.77 -15.44
CA THR A 531 -6.43 7.76 -16.07
C THR A 531 -6.04 9.12 -16.64
N ALA A 532 -6.98 9.81 -17.29
CA ALA A 532 -6.75 11.12 -17.88
C ALA A 532 -6.59 12.20 -16.80
N LEU A 533 -7.42 12.14 -15.74
CA LEU A 533 -7.31 13.03 -14.58
C LEU A 533 -5.98 12.83 -13.83
N TRP A 534 -5.55 11.58 -13.62
CA TRP A 534 -4.31 11.27 -12.90
C TRP A 534 -3.07 11.71 -13.68
N LYS A 535 -3.04 11.49 -15.00
CA LYS A 535 -1.97 11.98 -15.89
C LYS A 535 -1.93 13.52 -15.89
N LYS A 536 -3.08 14.18 -16.01
CA LYS A 536 -3.21 15.65 -15.94
C LYS A 536 -2.75 16.25 -14.61
N ASP A 537 -3.02 15.59 -13.49
CA ASP A 537 -2.57 16.05 -12.17
C ASP A 537 -1.07 15.80 -11.96
N ALA A 538 -0.51 14.73 -12.54
CA ALA A 538 0.94 14.53 -12.59
C ALA A 538 1.64 15.61 -13.44
N GLU A 539 1.08 15.98 -14.58
CA GLU A 539 1.60 17.04 -15.45
C GLU A 539 1.60 18.42 -14.78
N LYS A 540 0.55 18.77 -14.01
CA LYS A 540 0.48 20.02 -13.23
C LYS A 540 1.58 20.15 -12.17
N LEU A 541 2.03 19.04 -11.60
CA LEU A 541 3.12 19.01 -10.62
C LEU A 541 4.50 19.23 -11.28
N GLY A 542 4.56 19.23 -12.62
CA GLY A 542 5.78 19.31 -13.40
C GLY A 542 6.56 18.00 -13.40
N PRO A 543 7.74 17.95 -14.05
CA PRO A 543 8.70 16.89 -13.77
C PRO A 543 8.97 16.88 -12.25
N PRO A 544 9.00 15.70 -11.59
CA PRO A 544 9.26 15.64 -10.16
C PRO A 544 10.55 16.40 -9.87
N ILE A 545 10.48 17.37 -8.93
CA ILE A 545 11.65 18.14 -8.51
C ILE A 545 12.73 17.13 -8.20
N SER A 546 13.78 17.10 -9.03
CA SER A 546 14.83 16.11 -8.87
C SER A 546 15.50 16.41 -7.53
N CYS A 547 15.19 15.59 -6.54
CA CYS A 547 15.99 15.45 -5.33
C CYS A 547 17.30 14.78 -5.75
N SER A 548 18.13 15.55 -6.48
CA SER A 548 19.45 15.16 -6.92
C SER A 548 20.32 15.03 -5.68
N SER A 549 20.29 13.85 -5.06
CA SER A 549 21.16 13.42 -3.98
C SER A 549 22.63 13.38 -4.38
N SER A 550 22.93 13.55 -5.67
CA SER A 550 24.25 13.88 -6.22
C SER A 550 24.62 15.36 -6.10
N GLY A 551 23.92 16.13 -5.26
CA GLY A 551 24.38 17.44 -4.81
C GLY A 551 25.62 17.30 -3.95
N THR A 552 26.78 17.10 -4.58
CA THR A 552 28.07 17.44 -3.95
C THR A 552 27.94 18.84 -3.39
N HIS A 553 28.18 19.00 -2.09
CA HIS A 553 28.08 20.27 -1.38
C HIS A 553 29.14 21.26 -1.92
N SER A 554 28.84 21.88 -3.06
CA SER A 554 29.33 23.23 -3.33
C SER A 554 28.63 24.13 -2.32
N ASP A 555 29.41 24.71 -1.39
CA ASP A 555 28.97 25.65 -0.36
C ASP A 555 28.50 27.00 -0.94
N ASP A 556 27.65 26.96 -1.97
CA ASP A 556 26.84 28.10 -2.39
C ASP A 556 25.74 28.32 -1.36
N SER A 557 26.19 28.89 -0.24
CA SER A 557 25.45 29.20 0.98
C SER A 557 24.42 30.34 0.79
N SER A 558 24.09 30.68 -0.46
CA SER A 558 23.06 31.64 -0.87
C SER A 558 21.63 31.11 -0.64
N SER A 559 21.36 30.72 0.60
CA SER A 559 20.04 30.57 1.21
C SER A 559 18.92 30.07 0.29
N LYS A 560 18.89 28.76 0.00
CA LYS A 560 17.61 28.07 -0.22
C LYS A 560 16.85 28.07 1.11
N THR A 561 16.24 29.20 1.45
CA THR A 561 15.38 29.36 2.61
C THR A 561 14.31 28.28 2.57
N LEU A 562 14.27 27.46 3.61
CA LEU A 562 13.28 26.40 3.75
C LEU A 562 11.90 27.05 3.70
N ARG A 563 11.14 26.86 2.62
CA ARG A 563 9.80 27.43 2.47
C ARG A 563 8.87 26.73 3.45
N ILE A 564 8.65 27.36 4.60
CA ILE A 564 7.75 26.86 5.64
C ILE A 564 6.32 26.97 5.09
N LYS A 565 5.58 25.87 4.99
CA LYS A 565 4.23 25.89 4.38
C LYS A 565 3.32 26.93 5.05
N CYS A 566 3.36 27.00 6.38
CA CYS A 566 2.64 27.97 7.20
C CYS A 566 3.62 28.64 8.17
N PRO A 567 4.15 29.84 7.86
CA PRO A 567 5.08 30.55 8.74
C PRO A 567 4.45 30.96 10.08
N PHE A 568 3.12 31.00 10.15
CA PHE A 568 2.37 30.97 11.41
C PHE A 568 1.47 29.74 11.46
N SER A 569 1.52 28.97 12.55
CA SER A 569 0.50 27.96 12.84
C SER A 569 0.43 27.63 14.33
N TRP A 570 -0.76 27.77 14.90
CA TRP A 570 -1.10 27.31 16.24
C TRP A 570 -2.50 26.66 16.21
N VAL A 571 -2.66 25.52 16.87
CA VAL A 571 -3.98 24.94 17.18
C VAL A 571 -3.90 24.31 18.57
N SER A 572 -4.81 24.70 19.45
CA SER A 572 -4.92 24.10 20.79
C SER A 572 -5.13 22.58 20.68
N GLY A 573 -4.43 21.84 21.53
CA GLY A 573 -4.46 20.38 21.60
C GLY A 573 -3.33 19.68 20.85
N LEU A 574 -2.64 20.33 19.91
CA LEU A 574 -1.64 19.64 19.07
C LEU A 574 -0.28 19.39 19.75
N SER A 575 0.10 20.15 20.77
CA SER A 575 1.32 19.88 21.55
C SER A 575 1.25 20.43 22.97
N LEU A 576 2.10 19.91 23.86
CA LEU A 576 2.22 20.39 25.24
C LEU A 576 2.53 21.90 25.33
N GLN A 577 3.34 22.42 24.41
CA GLN A 577 3.63 23.85 24.33
C GLN A 577 2.41 24.65 23.87
N GLN A 578 1.68 24.15 22.86
CA GLN A 578 0.46 24.80 22.34
C GLN A 578 -0.75 24.72 23.30
N ASN A 579 -0.61 23.96 24.40
CA ASN A 579 -1.52 23.91 25.54
C ASN A 579 -1.02 24.71 26.77
N ASN A 580 0.06 25.50 26.64
CA ASN A 580 0.47 26.41 27.69
C ASN A 580 -0.05 27.83 27.40
N VAL A 581 -0.94 28.33 28.26
CA VAL A 581 -1.59 29.65 28.12
C VAL A 581 -0.56 30.77 27.94
N THR A 582 0.52 30.77 28.73
CA THR A 582 1.59 31.78 28.65
C THR A 582 2.33 31.69 27.33
N PHE A 583 2.73 30.49 26.89
CA PHE A 583 3.40 30.30 25.59
C PHE A 583 2.55 30.78 24.42
N VAL A 584 1.26 30.42 24.40
CA VAL A 584 0.34 30.86 23.34
C VAL A 584 0.15 32.38 23.39
N GLN A 585 0.11 32.96 24.60
CA GLN A 585 0.01 34.40 24.76
C GLN A 585 1.25 35.13 24.20
N GLU A 586 2.46 34.68 24.55
CA GLU A 586 3.73 35.21 24.03
C GLU A 586 3.85 35.01 22.50
N TYR A 587 3.45 33.84 21.98
CA TYR A 587 3.51 33.52 20.56
C TYR A 587 2.60 34.43 19.71
N PHE A 588 1.40 34.75 20.20
CA PHE A 588 0.51 35.71 19.54
C PHE A 588 0.91 37.17 19.79
N GLN A 589 1.58 37.51 20.90
CA GLN A 589 2.03 38.88 21.18
C GLN A 589 3.05 39.36 20.14
N GLN A 590 3.89 38.46 19.62
CA GLN A 590 4.80 38.76 18.50
C GLN A 590 4.07 39.14 17.20
N GLN A 591 2.80 38.75 17.06
CA GLN A 591 2.00 38.87 15.82
C GLN A 591 0.71 39.71 16.02
N SER A 592 0.66 40.62 17.01
CA SER A 592 -0.56 41.36 17.30
C SER A 592 -0.31 42.80 17.72
N SER A 593 -1.08 43.72 17.14
CA SER A 593 -1.09 45.14 17.49
C SER A 593 -2.19 45.48 18.50
N VAL A 594 -3.28 44.72 18.58
CA VAL A 594 -4.41 44.99 19.49
C VAL A 594 -5.09 43.69 19.96
N TRP A 595 -5.03 43.46 21.28
CA TRP A 595 -5.74 42.38 22.01
C TRP A 595 -7.05 42.85 22.67
N LYS A 596 -7.44 44.11 22.48
CA LYS A 596 -8.44 44.78 23.32
C LYS A 596 -9.81 44.11 23.23
N GLY A 597 -10.27 43.56 24.35
CA GLY A 597 -11.55 42.86 24.46
C GLY A 597 -11.51 41.37 24.15
N TRP A 598 -10.33 40.78 23.97
CA TRP A 598 -10.13 39.32 23.82
C TRP A 598 -9.15 38.78 24.86
N GLN A 599 -9.39 37.57 25.35
CA GLN A 599 -8.52 36.88 26.30
C GLN A 599 -8.37 35.41 25.91
N LEU A 600 -7.23 34.82 26.25
CA LEU A 600 -7.04 33.38 26.14
C LEU A 600 -7.72 32.68 27.33
N SER A 601 -8.60 31.73 27.05
CA SER A 601 -9.38 31.01 28.07
C SER A 601 -9.21 29.52 27.92
N ASP A 602 -8.88 28.86 29.03
CA ASP A 602 -8.97 27.42 29.16
C ASP A 602 -10.36 27.01 29.70
N ASP A 603 -11.13 26.29 28.90
CA ASP A 603 -12.43 25.72 29.30
C ASP A 603 -12.32 24.17 29.28
N LYS A 604 -11.75 23.58 30.33
CA LYS A 604 -11.51 22.11 30.47
C LYS A 604 -10.55 21.56 29.41
N ASP A 605 -9.28 21.97 29.49
CA ASP A 605 -8.18 21.59 28.58
C ASP A 605 -8.42 22.02 27.12
N LYS A 606 -9.33 22.98 26.91
CA LYS A 606 -9.67 23.57 25.61
C LYS A 606 -9.29 25.03 25.63
N ILE A 607 -8.03 25.30 25.31
CA ILE A 607 -7.48 26.65 25.26
C ILE A 607 -7.92 27.35 23.97
N GLY A 608 -8.45 28.56 24.09
CA GLY A 608 -8.86 29.33 22.92
C GLY A 608 -9.16 30.78 23.25
N PHE A 609 -9.00 31.65 22.27
CA PHE A 609 -9.30 33.07 22.39
C PHE A 609 -10.81 33.27 22.44
N ILE A 610 -11.29 33.94 23.48
CA ILE A 610 -12.69 34.34 23.66
C ILE A 610 -12.80 35.86 23.83
N PRO A 611 -13.92 36.48 23.46
CA PRO A 611 -14.20 37.86 23.83
C PRO A 611 -14.39 37.97 25.36
N ILE A 612 -13.97 39.10 25.94
CA ILE A 612 -14.12 39.41 27.36
C ILE A 612 -15.59 39.85 27.61
N PRO A 613 -16.37 39.14 28.45
CA PRO A 613 -17.81 39.36 28.57
C PRO A 613 -18.20 40.81 28.88
N ASP A 614 -17.55 41.42 29.88
CA ASP A 614 -17.94 42.73 30.41
C ASP A 614 -17.72 43.89 29.42
N MET A 615 -16.85 43.73 28.41
CA MET A 615 -16.68 44.75 27.37
C MET A 615 -17.79 44.71 26.31
N SER A 616 -18.43 43.56 26.10
CA SER A 616 -19.44 43.37 25.04
C SER A 616 -20.74 44.14 25.30
N HIS A 617 -21.10 44.38 26.56
CA HIS A 617 -22.32 45.08 26.93
C HIS A 617 -22.22 46.61 26.83
N ALA A 618 -21.01 47.18 26.71
CA ALA A 618 -20.79 48.63 26.67
C ALA A 618 -21.00 49.26 25.28
N GLY A 619 -21.54 48.52 24.30
CA GLY A 619 -21.62 48.94 22.90
C GLY A 619 -20.25 49.00 22.19
N ASN A 620 -19.18 48.66 22.89
CA ASN A 620 -17.83 48.60 22.33
C ASN A 620 -17.62 47.27 21.60
N VAL A 621 -17.47 47.37 20.29
CA VAL A 621 -17.15 46.24 19.41
C VAL A 621 -15.81 45.59 19.84
N THR A 622 -15.84 44.32 20.25
CA THR A 622 -14.64 43.60 20.69
C THR A 622 -13.89 43.03 19.48
N THR A 623 -12.74 43.61 19.16
CA THR A 623 -11.95 43.29 17.96
C THR A 623 -10.54 42.85 18.31
N LEU A 624 -10.16 41.66 17.83
CA LEU A 624 -8.80 41.14 17.87
C LEU A 624 -8.10 41.50 16.56
N VAL A 625 -6.94 42.16 16.64
CA VAL A 625 -6.13 42.52 15.46
C VAL A 625 -4.79 41.81 15.50
N LEU A 626 -4.51 41.03 14.46
CA LEU A 626 -3.28 40.27 14.29
C LEU A 626 -2.55 40.75 13.03
N ASP A 627 -1.23 40.88 13.12
CA ASP A 627 -0.36 41.47 12.12
C ASP A 627 0.77 40.49 11.78
N PHE A 628 0.91 40.13 10.51
CA PHE A 628 1.86 39.14 10.02
C PHE A 628 2.73 39.73 8.91
N VAL A 629 4.04 39.54 9.00
CA VAL A 629 5.02 39.95 7.98
C VAL A 629 6.03 38.81 7.82
N TYR A 630 6.11 38.21 6.63
CA TYR A 630 6.90 37.01 6.40
C TYR A 630 7.77 37.07 5.13
N PRO A 631 8.92 36.36 5.09
CA PRO A 631 9.84 36.35 3.94
C PRO A 631 9.34 35.52 2.74
N GLN A 632 8.04 35.26 2.66
CA GLN A 632 7.36 34.43 1.67
C GLN A 632 5.93 34.93 1.47
N PRO A 633 5.35 34.80 0.26
CA PRO A 633 4.02 35.31 -0.01
C PRO A 633 2.96 34.53 0.77
N ILE A 634 1.90 35.19 1.21
CA ILE A 634 0.78 34.53 1.90
C ILE A 634 -0.40 34.39 0.93
N ARG A 635 -0.98 33.18 0.90
CA ARG A 635 -2.07 32.78 -0.01
C ARG A 635 -3.34 32.30 0.69
N SER A 636 -3.22 31.80 1.91
CA SER A 636 -4.37 31.29 2.67
C SER A 636 -4.25 31.56 4.17
N ILE A 637 -5.41 31.73 4.81
CA ILE A 637 -5.56 31.79 6.26
C ILE A 637 -6.59 30.76 6.68
N THR A 638 -6.24 29.84 7.58
CA THR A 638 -7.18 28.84 8.12
C THR A 638 -7.49 29.15 9.57
N PHE A 639 -8.75 29.40 9.87
CA PHE A 639 -9.24 29.48 11.24
C PHE A 639 -9.67 28.11 11.74
N PHE A 640 -9.32 27.78 12.97
CA PHE A 640 -9.87 26.66 13.71
C PHE A 640 -10.68 27.27 14.86
N PHE A 641 -11.97 26.98 14.92
CA PHE A 641 -12.87 27.62 15.89
C PHE A 641 -13.88 26.62 16.43
N MET A 642 -14.32 26.84 17.65
CA MET A 642 -15.32 25.98 18.28
C MET A 642 -16.73 26.43 17.89
N LYS A 643 -17.58 25.48 17.51
CA LYS A 643 -19.03 25.66 17.61
C LYS A 643 -19.53 24.90 18.83
N SER A 644 -20.56 25.44 19.46
CA SER A 644 -21.16 24.87 20.66
C SER A 644 -22.63 25.25 20.77
N TYR A 645 -23.26 24.87 21.88
CA TYR A 645 -24.68 25.02 22.15
C TYR A 645 -24.93 25.71 23.50
N GLY A 646 -26.20 26.03 23.76
CA GLY A 646 -26.66 26.65 25.00
C GLY A 646 -26.54 28.18 25.04
N PRO A 647 -27.04 28.84 26.10
CA PRO A 647 -27.23 30.29 26.12
C PRO A 647 -25.98 31.12 25.84
N LYS A 648 -24.81 30.72 26.36
CA LYS A 648 -23.50 31.39 26.15
C LYS A 648 -23.17 31.59 24.66
N TRP A 649 -23.62 30.66 23.81
CA TRP A 649 -23.33 30.57 22.39
C TRP A 649 -24.49 31.02 21.49
N LYS A 650 -25.62 31.43 22.07
CA LYS A 650 -26.77 31.88 21.29
C LYS A 650 -26.35 33.05 20.39
N ASP A 651 -26.74 32.96 19.12
CA ASP A 651 -26.47 33.97 18.09
C ASP A 651 -24.96 34.27 17.83
N SER A 652 -24.05 33.41 18.31
CA SER A 652 -22.58 33.53 18.20
C SER A 652 -22.10 33.67 16.76
N GLN A 653 -21.56 34.84 16.42
CA GLN A 653 -21.05 35.16 15.08
C GLN A 653 -19.79 36.03 15.15
N LEU A 654 -18.77 35.64 14.38
CA LEU A 654 -17.52 36.38 14.22
C LEU A 654 -17.37 36.87 12.78
N GLN A 655 -17.15 38.15 12.57
CA GLN A 655 -16.71 38.69 11.28
C GLN A 655 -15.18 38.78 11.27
N VAL A 656 -14.56 38.19 10.25
CA VAL A 656 -13.12 38.29 9.97
C VAL A 656 -12.92 39.15 8.73
N ASN A 657 -12.24 40.27 8.88
CA ASN A 657 -11.75 41.09 7.78
C ASN A 657 -10.25 40.78 7.57
N VAL A 658 -9.87 40.49 6.33
CA VAL A 658 -8.49 40.24 5.93
C VAL A 658 -7.98 41.43 5.14
N TRP A 659 -6.97 42.10 5.67
CA TRP A 659 -6.38 43.31 5.12
C TRP A 659 -4.95 43.04 4.64
N HIS A 660 -4.55 43.77 3.60
CA HIS A 660 -3.19 43.91 3.12
C HIS A 660 -2.72 45.33 3.41
N THR A 661 -1.46 45.51 3.80
CA THR A 661 -0.81 46.83 3.86
C THR A 661 0.50 46.75 3.11
N GLY A 662 0.48 47.26 1.88
CA GLY A 662 1.66 47.41 1.01
C GLY A 662 1.98 48.88 0.73
N ALA A 663 2.78 49.15 -0.30
CA ALA A 663 3.18 50.51 -0.66
C ALA A 663 2.00 51.45 -1.02
N ALA A 664 0.89 50.89 -1.50
CA ALA A 664 -0.35 51.63 -1.82
C ALA A 664 -1.27 51.89 -0.60
N GLY A 665 -0.85 51.51 0.61
CA GLY A 665 -1.65 51.63 1.84
C GLY A 665 -2.44 50.36 2.19
N ARG A 666 -3.45 50.52 3.05
CA ARG A 666 -4.26 49.42 3.61
C ARG A 666 -5.46 49.10 2.70
N THR A 667 -5.51 47.88 2.18
CA THR A 667 -6.54 47.37 1.27
C THR A 667 -7.28 46.18 1.89
N LEU A 668 -8.62 46.15 1.79
CA LEU A 668 -9.43 45.00 2.22
C LEU A 668 -9.37 43.90 1.15
N LEU A 669 -8.80 42.75 1.49
CA LEU A 669 -8.74 41.60 0.59
C LEU A 669 -10.04 40.79 0.61
N GLN A 670 -10.56 40.51 1.81
CA GLN A 670 -11.65 39.55 2.01
C GLN A 670 -12.41 39.79 3.32
N VAL A 671 -13.71 39.46 3.32
CA VAL A 671 -14.56 39.41 4.52
C VAL A 671 -15.17 38.02 4.63
N ARG A 672 -15.22 37.48 5.85
CA ARG A 672 -15.85 36.19 6.18
C ARG A 672 -16.67 36.32 7.46
N GLN A 673 -17.80 35.62 7.52
CA GLN A 673 -18.59 35.47 8.74
C GLN A 673 -18.53 34.00 9.18
N LEU A 674 -18.13 33.77 10.42
CA LEU A 674 -18.03 32.45 11.04
C LEU A 674 -19.15 32.32 12.09
N ILE A 675 -19.91 31.23 12.05
CA ILE A 675 -21.02 30.97 12.97
C ILE A 675 -20.52 30.05 14.08
N GLY A 676 -20.53 30.51 15.33
CA GLY A 676 -20.03 29.78 16.51
C GLY A 676 -21.08 28.89 17.21
N VAL A 677 -22.28 28.76 16.65
CA VAL A 677 -23.39 28.02 17.26
C VAL A 677 -23.85 26.82 16.41
N HIS A 678 -24.29 25.76 17.08
CA HIS A 678 -25.00 24.63 16.47
C HIS A 678 -25.98 23.98 17.47
N ASN A 679 -26.81 23.06 16.99
CA ASN A 679 -27.82 22.35 17.79
C ASN A 679 -27.34 21.04 18.46
N LYS A 680 -26.09 20.60 18.25
CA LYS A 680 -25.53 19.39 18.88
C LYS A 680 -25.22 19.60 20.36
N THR A 681 -25.33 18.55 21.18
CA THR A 681 -25.06 18.54 22.64
C THR A 681 -23.59 18.33 23.01
N THR A 682 -22.65 18.50 22.08
CA THR A 682 -21.20 18.48 22.32
C THR A 682 -20.55 19.64 21.57
N SER A 683 -19.47 20.24 22.10
CA SER A 683 -18.76 21.33 21.41
C SER A 683 -17.68 20.76 20.49
N GLU A 684 -17.76 21.08 19.21
CA GLU A 684 -16.90 20.57 18.15
C GLU A 684 -16.00 21.67 17.56
N MET A 685 -14.81 21.30 17.09
CA MET A 685 -13.92 22.20 16.34
C MET A 685 -14.29 22.15 14.85
N TYR A 686 -14.38 23.33 14.24
CA TYR A 686 -14.61 23.54 12.81
C TYR A 686 -13.44 24.30 12.21
N THR A 687 -13.22 24.15 10.91
CA THR A 687 -12.24 24.90 10.14
C THR A 687 -12.92 25.75 9.06
N GLU A 688 -12.34 26.93 8.78
CA GLU A 688 -12.67 27.76 7.62
C GLU A 688 -11.37 28.20 6.96
N GLU A 689 -11.22 27.93 5.65
CA GLU A 689 -10.06 28.34 4.87
C GLU A 689 -10.38 29.57 4.01
N ILE A 690 -9.77 30.70 4.38
CA ILE A 690 -9.82 31.96 3.63
C ILE A 690 -8.70 31.94 2.58
N ARG A 691 -9.02 31.43 1.38
CA ARG A 691 -8.12 31.52 0.21
C ARG A 691 -8.18 32.91 -0.41
N LEU A 692 -7.01 33.56 -0.46
CA LEU A 692 -6.81 34.80 -1.20
C LEU A 692 -6.76 34.48 -2.71
N LYS A 693 -7.24 35.39 -3.56
CA LYS A 693 -7.08 35.25 -5.01
C LYS A 693 -5.61 35.45 -5.39
N GLU A 694 -5.21 34.96 -6.55
CA GLU A 694 -3.82 35.08 -7.01
C GLU A 694 -3.35 36.54 -7.16
N THR A 695 -4.25 37.43 -7.59
CA THR A 695 -4.03 38.89 -7.64
C THR A 695 -4.15 39.59 -6.27
N GLN A 696 -4.38 38.84 -5.20
CA GLN A 696 -4.58 39.30 -3.82
C GLN A 696 -3.66 38.57 -2.83
N HIS A 697 -2.68 37.79 -3.31
CA HIS A 697 -1.63 37.25 -2.45
C HIS A 697 -0.86 38.40 -1.80
N VAL A 698 -0.61 38.34 -0.49
CA VAL A 698 0.28 39.30 0.17
C VAL A 698 1.71 38.94 -0.20
N ALA A 699 2.47 39.89 -0.76
CA ALA A 699 3.81 39.58 -1.25
C ALA A 699 4.82 39.40 -0.10
N THR A 700 5.98 38.83 -0.43
CA THR A 700 7.11 38.69 0.51
C THR A 700 7.46 40.03 1.16
N GLY A 701 7.49 40.06 2.49
CA GLY A 701 7.83 41.24 3.29
C GLY A 701 6.71 42.27 3.44
N GLU A 702 5.56 42.09 2.78
CA GLU A 702 4.38 42.92 2.99
C GLU A 702 3.56 42.46 4.20
N LYS A 703 2.70 43.35 4.70
CA LYS A 703 1.93 43.11 5.92
C LYS A 703 0.53 42.58 5.60
N LEU A 704 0.22 41.39 6.12
CA LEU A 704 -1.14 40.88 6.27
C LEU A 704 -1.67 41.31 7.63
N GLN A 705 -2.90 41.80 7.71
CA GLN A 705 -3.59 42.09 8.96
C GLN A 705 -4.94 41.36 9.01
N LEU A 706 -5.17 40.60 10.08
CA LEU A 706 -6.45 39.95 10.37
C LEU A 706 -7.16 40.75 11.46
N GLU A 707 -8.42 41.06 11.22
CA GLU A 707 -9.28 41.78 12.16
C GLU A 707 -10.53 40.92 12.43
N ALA A 708 -10.58 40.32 13.62
CA ALA A 708 -11.62 39.40 14.04
C ALA A 708 -12.54 40.09 15.06
N THR A 709 -13.80 40.32 14.66
CA THR A 709 -14.78 41.12 15.38
C THR A 709 -16.00 40.26 15.76
N LEU A 710 -16.37 40.24 17.03
CA LEU A 710 -17.64 39.62 17.45
C LEU A 710 -18.80 40.49 16.98
N VAL A 711 -19.64 39.95 16.09
CA VAL A 711 -20.79 40.67 15.50
C VAL A 711 -22.14 40.10 15.97
N GLY A 712 -22.15 38.96 16.66
CA GLY A 712 -23.35 38.37 17.24
C GLY A 712 -23.06 37.46 18.43
N GLY A 713 -24.01 37.37 19.35
CA GLY A 713 -23.92 36.60 20.59
C GLY A 713 -22.98 37.19 21.63
N SER A 714 -22.82 36.47 22.76
CA SER A 714 -21.96 36.87 23.89
C SER A 714 -20.59 36.17 23.92
N THR A 715 -20.35 35.20 23.04
CA THR A 715 -19.08 34.46 22.99
C THR A 715 -18.80 34.01 21.57
N PHE A 716 -17.52 33.79 21.27
CA PHE A 716 -17.01 32.96 20.19
C PHE A 716 -15.66 32.41 20.66
N LYS A 717 -15.18 31.25 20.17
CA LYS A 717 -13.87 30.72 20.59
C LYS A 717 -13.00 30.31 19.41
N ILE A 718 -11.91 31.04 19.21
CA ILE A 718 -10.87 30.71 18.22
C ILE A 718 -9.89 29.75 18.89
N MET A 719 -9.84 28.52 18.39
CA MET A 719 -9.03 27.41 18.90
C MET A 719 -7.71 27.22 18.13
N GLY A 720 -7.54 27.90 17.00
CA GLY A 720 -6.37 27.80 16.17
C GLY A 720 -6.39 28.78 15.00
N LEU A 721 -5.21 29.04 14.45
CA LEU A 721 -4.98 29.90 13.30
C LEU A 721 -3.72 29.42 12.56
N ALA A 722 -3.81 29.28 11.25
CA ALA A 722 -2.66 29.08 10.37
C ALA A 722 -2.65 30.12 9.24
N VAL A 723 -1.48 30.66 8.94
CA VAL A 723 -1.25 31.64 7.86
C VAL A 723 -0.19 31.04 6.93
N CYS A 724 -0.56 30.79 5.67
CA CYS A 724 0.16 29.86 4.79
C CYS A 724 0.44 30.41 3.38
N SER A 725 1.52 29.91 2.78
CA SER A 725 2.01 30.23 1.43
C SER A 725 1.51 29.26 0.36
#